data_AF-A0A9K3N3Q6-F1
#
_entry.id   AF-A0A9K3N3Q6-F1
#
_cell.length_a   1.000
_cell.length_b   1.000
_cell.length_c   1.000
_cell.angle_alpha   90.00
_cell.angle_beta   90.00
_cell.angle_gamma   90.00
#
_symmetry.space_group_name_H-M   'P 1'
#
loop_
_entity.id
_entity.type
_entity.pdbx_description
1 polymer ?
#
loop_
_entity_poly.entity_id
_entity_poly.type
_entity_poly.pdbx_seq_one_letter_code
_entity_poly.pdbx_strand_id
1 'polypeptide(L)'
;MANEVVVVMVPFLAQGHLNQLLHLSRLISTYNIPIHFISTATHNRQVRIRLHGWNPNNNLIQFHDLDDPIVTPHPIIPNTTSHPNFPTHLQPYFNSSLLLRTPVADVIRSVSQTARKVAVIHDSLMSYVVQDVCLIPNAETYIFRGLSVFYYFCSTNMNLGRELPFEPDKICQLPAPGESISPEFSEFIKLQYDHQKNHVGNVYDSSRIIEGKFVESLKRDQVNGKYHWAVGPFNPVEMDSDCLDRHICLQWLDKQPARSVLYVSFGTTTTFTSDQIAELALGLERSTQRFLWVLRDADKGDGSVGVKAAGPSHEKPLFDNYQTLHSTCRSVGLPEGFEERVAGRGLVVREWAPQIDILGHLSTGGFVSHCGWNSCMEAMTAGVAVATKVAVIHDALMTYVVQDVSLIPNAETYVFRPLSVFYYFCSSSMNLGRQLPFELDKKLPAPGENISPEFLEFIKLQYGHQTNPVGYLYDSSRIIEGKFVESLERDQVNGKYHWAVEPFNPVERDSDCLDRHICLQWLDKQPARSVLYVSFGTTTTFTSDQIAELALGLERSKQRFLWVLRDADKGDGSVGVKAAGHSPVQPLFDNSNQTLHSTCRSVGLPEGFEERVAGRGLVVREWAPQIDILGHLSTGGFVSHCGWNSCMEAMTAGVAVATWPIHTDQPYNAILLSNVLGVAVVMRDWEHRDELLTSVMVEKVVRKLMDTEVGEAVRKRAAELGGEWRKSMADGGVTHEDLNSLISYIHK
;
A
#
# COMPACT_ATOMS: atom_id res chain seq x y z
N MET A 1 -33.82 24.32 3.64
CA MET A 1 -34.94 23.43 3.23
C MET A 1 -34.49 22.02 3.54
N ALA A 2 -35.39 21.12 3.97
CA ALA A 2 -35.02 19.72 4.15
C ALA A 2 -34.83 19.05 2.78
N ASN A 3 -33.87 18.13 2.68
CA ASN A 3 -33.71 17.31 1.48
C ASN A 3 -34.87 16.31 1.38
N GLU A 4 -35.37 16.01 0.19
CA GLU A 4 -36.50 15.07 0.09
C GLU A 4 -36.04 13.64 0.41
N VAL A 5 -34.94 13.20 -0.21
CA VAL A 5 -34.28 11.93 0.10
C VAL A 5 -32.78 12.16 0.13
N VAL A 6 -32.09 11.50 1.05
CA VAL A 6 -30.63 11.40 1.07
C VAL A 6 -30.21 9.94 1.17
N VAL A 7 -29.03 9.62 0.64
CA VAL A 7 -28.45 8.28 0.73
C VAL A 7 -27.24 8.32 1.65
N VAL A 8 -27.16 7.38 2.58
CA VAL A 8 -25.97 7.17 3.41
C VAL A 8 -25.23 5.95 2.88
N MET A 9 -23.90 6.04 2.80
CA MET A 9 -23.02 4.97 2.36
C MET A 9 -22.11 4.53 3.51
N VAL A 10 -22.18 3.25 3.88
CA VAL A 10 -21.38 2.64 4.97
C VAL A 10 -20.55 1.47 4.42
N PRO A 11 -19.38 1.74 3.81
CA PRO A 11 -18.48 0.71 3.29
C PRO A 11 -17.80 -0.08 4.40
N PHE A 12 -17.44 -1.33 4.11
CA PHE A 12 -16.46 -2.07 4.92
C PHE A 12 -15.06 -1.48 4.73
N LEU A 13 -14.22 -1.53 5.77
CA LEU A 13 -12.93 -0.82 5.82
C LEU A 13 -11.80 -1.50 4.99
N ALA A 14 -12.14 -2.13 3.86
CA ALA A 14 -11.18 -2.75 2.95
C ALA A 14 -11.27 -2.10 1.56
N GLN A 15 -10.11 -1.88 0.91
CA GLN A 15 -10.00 -1.07 -0.31
C GLN A 15 -10.98 -1.47 -1.43
N GLY A 16 -11.21 -2.76 -1.66
CA GLY A 16 -12.14 -3.24 -2.70
C GLY A 16 -13.58 -2.78 -2.46
N HIS A 17 -14.03 -2.80 -1.21
CA HIS A 17 -15.37 -2.41 -0.78
C HIS A 17 -15.53 -0.87 -0.76
N LEU A 18 -14.52 -0.17 -0.23
CA LEU A 18 -14.44 1.29 -0.22
C LEU A 18 -14.58 1.88 -1.62
N ASN A 19 -13.85 1.33 -2.60
CA ASN A 19 -13.95 1.73 -3.99
C ASN A 19 -15.37 1.43 -4.54
N GLN A 20 -15.87 0.19 -4.40
CA GLN A 20 -17.18 -0.21 -4.93
C GLN A 20 -18.33 0.73 -4.48
N LEU A 21 -18.45 1.01 -3.17
CA LEU A 21 -19.49 1.92 -2.69
C LEU A 21 -19.25 3.38 -3.14
N LEU A 22 -18.01 3.82 -3.36
CA LEU A 22 -17.74 5.15 -3.93
C LEU A 22 -18.20 5.25 -5.40
N HIS A 23 -17.97 4.22 -6.21
CA HIS A 23 -18.45 4.20 -7.59
C HIS A 23 -20.00 4.18 -7.65
N LEU A 24 -20.66 3.40 -6.77
CA LEU A 24 -22.11 3.47 -6.60
C LEU A 24 -22.57 4.86 -6.11
N SER A 25 -21.82 5.50 -5.20
CA SER A 25 -22.10 6.87 -4.74
C SER A 25 -22.07 7.88 -5.89
N ARG A 26 -21.07 7.79 -6.77
CA ARG A 26 -20.98 8.62 -7.98
C ARG A 26 -22.23 8.44 -8.84
N LEU A 27 -22.61 7.20 -9.15
CA LEU A 27 -23.78 6.89 -9.98
C LEU A 27 -25.10 7.35 -9.35
N ILE A 28 -25.33 7.13 -8.05
CA ILE A 28 -26.55 7.61 -7.39
C ILE A 28 -26.58 9.15 -7.35
N SER A 29 -25.43 9.81 -7.19
CA SER A 29 -25.36 11.29 -7.20
C SER A 29 -25.75 11.92 -8.56
N THR A 30 -25.66 11.20 -9.68
CA THR A 30 -26.08 11.75 -11.00
C THR A 30 -27.59 11.96 -11.08
N TYR A 31 -28.37 11.30 -10.24
CA TYR A 31 -29.82 11.51 -10.08
C TYR A 31 -30.15 12.67 -9.13
N ASN A 32 -29.17 13.53 -8.81
CA ASN A 32 -29.28 14.68 -7.91
C ASN A 32 -29.70 14.30 -6.47
N ILE A 33 -29.31 13.10 -6.03
CA ILE A 33 -29.51 12.62 -4.65
C ILE A 33 -28.24 12.93 -3.83
N PRO A 34 -28.33 13.67 -2.71
CA PRO A 34 -27.18 13.89 -1.82
C PRO A 34 -26.73 12.59 -1.14
N ILE A 35 -25.41 12.38 -1.12
CA ILE A 35 -24.75 11.21 -0.54
C ILE A 35 -23.95 11.61 0.71
N HIS A 36 -24.12 10.86 1.79
CA HIS A 36 -23.32 10.95 3.02
C HIS A 36 -22.45 9.70 3.14
N PHE A 37 -21.16 9.82 2.83
CA PHE A 37 -20.20 8.72 2.84
C PHE A 37 -19.49 8.64 4.20
N ILE A 38 -19.76 7.59 4.98
CA ILE A 38 -19.30 7.46 6.36
C ILE A 38 -18.21 6.40 6.47
N SER A 39 -17.00 6.82 6.85
CA SER A 39 -15.88 5.93 7.14
C SER A 39 -14.90 6.61 8.09
N THR A 40 -13.77 5.98 8.39
CA THR A 40 -12.74 6.63 9.21
C THR A 40 -11.97 7.68 8.41
N ALA A 41 -11.36 8.64 9.09
CA ALA A 41 -10.56 9.70 8.48
C ALA A 41 -9.46 9.14 7.57
N THR A 42 -8.75 8.08 7.99
CA THR A 42 -7.75 7.39 7.17
C THR A 42 -8.36 6.81 5.89
N HIS A 43 -9.52 6.14 5.96
CA HIS A 43 -10.12 5.50 4.78
C HIS A 43 -10.73 6.51 3.81
N ASN A 44 -11.39 7.54 4.30
CA ASN A 44 -11.84 8.65 3.46
C ASN A 44 -10.64 9.42 2.85
N ARG A 45 -9.48 9.53 3.53
CA ARG A 45 -8.24 10.09 2.93
C ARG A 45 -7.71 9.19 1.82
N GLN A 46 -7.61 7.88 2.04
CA GLN A 46 -7.17 6.92 1.01
C GLN A 46 -8.07 6.94 -0.22
N VAL A 47 -9.39 6.91 -0.02
CA VAL A 47 -10.40 6.98 -1.08
C VAL A 47 -10.28 8.30 -1.86
N ARG A 48 -10.19 9.44 -1.17
CA ARG A 48 -10.05 10.76 -1.82
C ARG A 48 -8.76 10.91 -2.63
N ILE A 49 -7.64 10.30 -2.19
CA ILE A 49 -6.35 10.35 -2.91
C ILE A 49 -6.35 9.45 -4.16
N ARG A 50 -7.11 8.35 -4.17
CA ARG A 50 -7.13 7.35 -5.25
C ARG A 50 -8.27 7.56 -6.27
N LEU A 51 -8.87 8.75 -6.28
CA LEU A 51 -9.92 9.14 -7.21
C LEU A 51 -9.34 9.48 -8.59
N HIS A 52 -9.45 8.54 -9.53
CA HIS A 52 -9.22 8.79 -10.94
C HIS A 52 -10.53 9.20 -11.65
N GLY A 53 -10.42 10.04 -12.69
CA GLY A 53 -11.56 10.45 -13.54
C GLY A 53 -12.72 11.09 -12.77
N TRP A 54 -12.49 12.06 -11.89
CA TRP A 54 -13.56 12.78 -11.17
C TRP A 54 -13.33 14.29 -11.15
N ASN A 55 -14.42 15.06 -11.25
CA ASN A 55 -14.42 16.50 -11.01
C ASN A 55 -14.61 16.75 -9.50
N PRO A 56 -13.60 17.29 -8.77
CA PRO A 56 -13.68 17.49 -7.32
C PRO A 56 -14.73 18.51 -6.87
N ASN A 57 -15.38 19.22 -7.79
CA ASN A 57 -16.44 20.18 -7.51
C ASN A 57 -17.86 19.56 -7.45
N ASN A 58 -18.00 18.22 -7.47
CA ASN A 58 -19.31 17.60 -7.24
C ASN A 58 -19.68 17.62 -5.73
N ASN A 59 -20.32 18.71 -5.33
CA ASN A 59 -20.74 19.00 -3.96
C ASN A 59 -21.84 18.07 -3.40
N LEU A 60 -22.32 17.06 -4.16
CA LEU A 60 -23.36 16.13 -3.70
C LEU A 60 -22.84 14.97 -2.82
N ILE A 61 -21.53 14.76 -2.72
CA ILE A 61 -20.95 13.69 -1.87
C ILE A 61 -20.23 14.31 -0.66
N GLN A 62 -20.87 14.24 0.50
CA GLN A 62 -20.28 14.65 1.78
C GLN A 62 -19.57 13.47 2.45
N PHE A 63 -18.26 13.59 2.69
CA PHE A 63 -17.52 12.64 3.51
C PHE A 63 -17.67 12.97 5.00
N HIS A 64 -17.87 11.94 5.82
CA HIS A 64 -17.91 12.02 7.28
C HIS A 64 -16.70 11.27 7.83
N ASP A 65 -15.72 12.02 8.32
CA ASP A 65 -14.45 11.52 8.84
C ASP A 65 -14.61 11.13 10.33
N LEU A 66 -14.83 9.84 10.58
CA LEU A 66 -14.85 9.28 11.93
C LEU A 66 -13.42 9.04 12.46
N ASP A 67 -13.26 9.02 13.78
CA ASP A 67 -12.01 8.59 14.41
C ASP A 67 -11.62 7.18 13.97
N ASP A 68 -10.33 6.96 13.71
CA ASP A 68 -9.80 5.63 13.41
C ASP A 68 -9.84 4.75 14.69
N PRO A 69 -10.49 3.57 14.64
CA PRO A 69 -10.71 2.75 15.83
C PRO A 69 -9.37 2.20 16.35
N ILE A 70 -9.07 2.49 17.63
CA ILE A 70 -7.82 2.09 18.28
C ILE A 70 -7.74 0.56 18.35
N VAL A 71 -6.99 -0.04 17.43
CA VAL A 71 -6.65 -1.46 17.46
C VAL A 71 -5.66 -1.68 18.60
N THR A 72 -6.11 -2.28 19.70
CA THR A 72 -5.18 -2.80 20.71
C THR A 72 -4.34 -3.90 20.05
N PRO A 73 -3.00 -3.85 20.15
CA PRO A 73 -2.13 -4.78 19.44
C PRO A 73 -2.20 -6.16 20.10
N HIS A 74 -3.19 -6.96 19.69
CA HIS A 74 -3.25 -8.39 19.98
C HIS A 74 -1.92 -9.06 19.60
N PRO A 75 -1.48 -10.08 20.34
CA PRO A 75 -0.36 -10.90 19.90
C PRO A 75 -0.66 -11.46 18.51
N ILE A 76 0.32 -11.41 17.61
CA ILE A 76 0.21 -12.00 16.28
C ILE A 76 -0.02 -13.50 16.48
N ILE A 77 -1.25 -13.95 16.21
CA ILE A 77 -1.53 -15.37 16.03
C ILE A 77 -0.87 -15.72 14.69
N PRO A 78 0.13 -16.63 14.64
CA PRO A 78 0.68 -17.09 13.37
C PRO A 78 -0.46 -17.66 12.50
N ASN A 79 -0.34 -17.60 11.16
CA ASN A 79 -1.30 -18.28 10.28
C ASN A 79 -1.50 -19.72 10.78
N THR A 80 -2.71 -20.04 11.23
CA THR A 80 -3.00 -21.38 11.76
C THR A 80 -2.81 -22.37 10.63
N THR A 81 -2.20 -23.52 10.94
CA THR A 81 -1.70 -24.49 9.96
C THR A 81 -2.79 -25.14 9.09
N SER A 82 -4.06 -24.78 9.28
CA SER A 82 -5.20 -25.20 8.45
C SER A 82 -5.51 -24.27 7.27
N HIS A 83 -5.09 -22.99 7.26
CA HIS A 83 -5.42 -22.05 6.17
C HIS A 83 -4.23 -21.11 5.81
N PRO A 84 -3.12 -21.62 5.26
CA PRO A 84 -1.94 -20.81 4.95
C PRO A 84 -2.21 -19.68 3.93
N ASN A 85 -3.22 -19.85 3.08
CA ASN A 85 -3.56 -18.95 1.97
C ASN A 85 -4.56 -17.82 2.32
N PHE A 86 -5.06 -17.74 3.56
CA PHE A 86 -5.97 -16.67 4.00
C PHE A 86 -5.23 -15.66 4.91
N PRO A 87 -5.42 -14.34 4.74
CA PRO A 87 -4.71 -13.31 5.52
C PRO A 87 -5.28 -13.13 6.94
N THR A 88 -5.10 -14.13 7.83
CA THR A 88 -5.64 -14.12 9.21
C THR A 88 -5.16 -12.90 10.02
N HIS A 89 -3.97 -12.37 9.72
CA HIS A 89 -3.39 -11.18 10.34
C HIS A 89 -4.25 -9.91 10.19
N LEU A 90 -5.22 -9.88 9.27
CA LEU A 90 -6.19 -8.78 9.11
C LEU A 90 -7.40 -8.90 10.06
N GLN A 91 -7.59 -10.02 10.76
CA GLN A 91 -8.76 -10.23 11.62
C GLN A 91 -8.90 -9.20 12.77
N PRO A 92 -7.85 -8.78 13.49
CA PRO A 92 -7.97 -7.74 14.52
C PRO A 92 -8.46 -6.40 13.93
N TYR A 93 -8.05 -6.12 12.70
CA TYR A 93 -8.47 -4.94 11.95
C TYR A 93 -9.92 -5.06 11.45
N PHE A 94 -10.35 -6.22 10.96
CA PHE A 94 -11.77 -6.48 10.66
C PHE A 94 -12.66 -6.33 11.90
N ASN A 95 -12.21 -6.84 13.05
CA ASN A 95 -12.92 -6.71 14.32
C ASN A 95 -13.02 -5.25 14.80
N SER A 96 -12.05 -4.38 14.49
CA SER A 96 -12.09 -2.97 14.91
C SER A 96 -13.24 -2.19 14.26
N SER A 97 -13.71 -2.60 13.07
CA SER A 97 -14.88 -2.01 12.41
C SER A 97 -16.17 -2.08 13.26
N LEU A 98 -16.29 -3.06 14.16
CA LEU A 98 -17.44 -3.21 15.05
C LEU A 98 -17.58 -2.03 16.05
N LEU A 99 -16.46 -1.37 16.38
CA LEU A 99 -16.43 -0.19 17.25
C LEU A 99 -17.10 1.04 16.61
N LEU A 100 -17.26 1.05 15.28
CA LEU A 100 -17.90 2.15 14.56
C LEU A 100 -19.43 2.18 14.70
N ARG A 101 -20.06 1.20 15.38
CA ARG A 101 -21.52 1.13 15.58
C ARG A 101 -22.11 2.44 16.10
N THR A 102 -21.63 2.94 17.24
CA THR A 102 -22.18 4.16 17.86
C THR A 102 -21.90 5.41 17.01
N PRO A 103 -20.65 5.70 16.57
CA PRO A 103 -20.38 6.85 15.71
C PRO A 103 -21.17 6.84 14.38
N VAL A 104 -21.30 5.70 13.70
CA VAL A 104 -22.09 5.58 12.47
C VAL A 104 -23.58 5.83 12.75
N ALA A 105 -24.13 5.25 13.82
CA ALA A 105 -25.52 5.47 14.21
C ALA A 105 -25.80 6.95 14.54
N ASP A 106 -24.88 7.65 15.21
CA ASP A 106 -25.04 9.06 15.55
C ASP A 106 -24.95 9.99 14.33
N VAL A 107 -24.07 9.71 13.36
CA VAL A 107 -24.07 10.42 12.08
C VAL A 107 -25.38 10.18 11.32
N ILE A 108 -25.89 8.94 11.26
CA ILE A 108 -27.18 8.66 10.59
C ILE A 108 -28.34 9.37 11.30
N ARG A 109 -28.37 9.42 12.63
CA ARG A 109 -29.36 10.19 13.43
C ARG A 109 -29.28 11.69 13.18
N SER A 110 -28.09 12.23 12.89
CA SER A 110 -27.90 13.64 12.53
C SER A 110 -28.42 13.90 11.10
N VAL A 111 -28.01 13.07 10.14
CA VAL A 111 -28.45 13.15 8.74
C VAL A 111 -29.98 13.02 8.62
N SER A 112 -30.61 12.11 9.40
CA SER A 112 -32.05 11.88 9.33
C SER A 112 -32.92 13.03 9.84
N GLN A 113 -32.35 14.00 10.56
CA GLN A 113 -33.03 15.25 10.94
C GLN A 113 -33.10 16.25 9.75
N THR A 114 -32.28 16.05 8.72
CA THR A 114 -32.17 16.97 7.57
C THR A 114 -32.99 16.57 6.35
N ALA A 115 -33.60 15.38 6.36
CA ALA A 115 -34.26 14.79 5.20
C ALA A 115 -35.61 14.14 5.50
N ARG A 116 -36.55 14.11 4.53
CA ARG A 116 -37.80 13.33 4.66
C ARG A 116 -37.51 11.83 4.77
N LYS A 117 -36.51 11.32 4.04
CA LYS A 117 -36.16 9.89 4.00
C LYS A 117 -34.64 9.69 3.91
N VAL A 118 -34.13 8.65 4.57
CA VAL A 118 -32.72 8.21 4.51
C VAL A 118 -32.62 6.77 4.01
N ALA A 119 -31.96 6.56 2.87
CA ALA A 119 -31.63 5.23 2.39
C ALA A 119 -30.18 4.88 2.77
N VAL A 120 -30.00 3.96 3.73
CA VAL A 120 -28.68 3.54 4.22
C VAL A 120 -28.20 2.32 3.43
N ILE A 121 -27.35 2.56 2.43
CA ILE A 121 -26.67 1.52 1.66
C ILE A 121 -25.39 1.15 2.39
N HIS A 122 -25.30 -0.07 2.89
CA HIS A 122 -24.16 -0.53 3.70
C HIS A 122 -23.56 -1.81 3.13
N ASP A 123 -22.27 -2.04 3.33
CA ASP A 123 -21.69 -3.32 2.98
C ASP A 123 -22.30 -4.46 3.82
N SER A 124 -22.46 -5.62 3.19
CA SER A 124 -22.75 -6.90 3.85
C SER A 124 -21.93 -7.15 5.12
N LEU A 125 -20.66 -6.75 5.15
CA LEU A 125 -19.74 -6.89 6.29
C LEU A 125 -19.86 -5.76 7.35
N MET A 126 -20.75 -4.79 7.15
CA MET A 126 -21.08 -3.70 8.09
C MET A 126 -22.49 -3.83 8.69
N SER A 127 -23.17 -4.97 8.47
CA SER A 127 -24.55 -5.22 8.91
C SER A 127 -24.76 -5.08 10.43
N TYR A 128 -23.77 -5.46 11.24
CA TYR A 128 -23.76 -5.23 12.69
C TYR A 128 -23.65 -3.74 13.03
N VAL A 129 -22.81 -3.00 12.31
CA VAL A 129 -22.51 -1.58 12.57
C VAL A 129 -23.76 -0.71 12.36
N VAL A 130 -24.56 -1.02 11.34
CA VAL A 130 -25.80 -0.27 11.02
C VAL A 130 -27.07 -0.80 11.70
N GLN A 131 -26.97 -1.76 12.63
CA GLN A 131 -28.16 -2.43 13.19
C GLN A 131 -29.16 -1.45 13.86
N ASP A 132 -28.66 -0.35 14.42
CA ASP A 132 -29.47 0.66 15.12
C ASP A 132 -30.29 1.56 14.17
N VAL A 133 -30.10 1.45 12.85
CA VAL A 133 -30.90 2.19 11.86
C VAL A 133 -32.38 1.81 11.93
N CYS A 134 -32.72 0.60 12.37
CA CYS A 134 -34.11 0.18 12.56
C CYS A 134 -34.85 0.95 13.68
N LEU A 135 -34.15 1.77 14.46
CA LEU A 135 -34.72 2.66 15.48
C LEU A 135 -34.95 4.10 14.95
N ILE A 136 -34.60 4.38 13.70
CA ILE A 136 -34.68 5.72 13.09
C ILE A 136 -35.91 5.76 12.16
N PRO A 137 -37.02 6.45 12.51
CA PRO A 137 -38.32 6.24 11.87
C PRO A 137 -38.42 6.56 10.38
N ASN A 138 -37.49 7.34 9.83
CA ASN A 138 -37.41 7.73 8.43
C ASN A 138 -36.21 7.13 7.68
N ALA A 139 -35.57 6.09 8.24
CA ALA A 139 -34.43 5.41 7.62
C ALA A 139 -34.72 3.94 7.29
N GLU A 140 -34.17 3.47 6.16
CA GLU A 140 -34.27 2.08 5.70
C GLU A 140 -32.90 1.59 5.20
N THR A 141 -32.61 0.28 5.35
CA THR A 141 -31.30 -0.29 4.99
C THR A 141 -31.33 -1.09 3.68
N TYR A 142 -30.23 -1.03 2.94
CA TYR A 142 -29.97 -1.78 1.72
C TYR A 142 -28.62 -2.46 1.84
N ILE A 143 -28.56 -3.76 1.51
CA ILE A 143 -27.31 -4.51 1.60
C ILE A 143 -26.58 -4.41 0.27
N PHE A 144 -25.45 -3.72 0.27
CA PHE A 144 -24.46 -3.81 -0.78
C PHE A 144 -23.72 -5.14 -0.70
N ARG A 145 -23.65 -5.87 -1.82
CA ARG A 145 -22.90 -7.11 -1.96
C ARG A 145 -21.81 -6.92 -3.01
N GLY A 146 -20.58 -6.73 -2.52
CA GLY A 146 -19.36 -6.63 -3.35
C GLY A 146 -18.81 -7.96 -3.86
N LEU A 147 -19.50 -9.07 -3.58
CA LEU A 147 -19.22 -10.42 -4.08
C LEU A 147 -20.25 -10.84 -5.14
N SER A 148 -19.91 -11.84 -5.95
CA SER A 148 -20.78 -12.33 -7.03
C SER A 148 -22.16 -12.80 -6.55
N VAL A 149 -23.19 -12.59 -7.39
CA VAL A 149 -24.54 -13.15 -7.17
C VAL A 149 -24.46 -14.68 -7.12
N PHE A 150 -23.57 -15.28 -7.91
CA PHE A 150 -23.24 -16.70 -7.93
C PHE A 150 -22.76 -17.22 -6.58
N TYR A 151 -21.77 -16.57 -5.96
CA TYR A 151 -21.32 -16.93 -4.61
C TYR A 151 -22.48 -16.88 -3.61
N TYR A 152 -23.27 -15.80 -3.63
CA TYR A 152 -24.41 -15.65 -2.73
C TYR A 152 -25.50 -16.71 -2.98
N PHE A 153 -25.80 -17.03 -4.24
CA PHE A 153 -26.74 -18.08 -4.64
C PHE A 153 -26.28 -19.47 -4.20
N CYS A 154 -25.02 -19.82 -4.45
CA CYS A 154 -24.46 -21.12 -4.08
C CYS A 154 -24.41 -21.29 -2.56
N SER A 155 -23.87 -20.30 -1.84
CA SER A 155 -23.82 -20.28 -0.38
C SER A 155 -25.22 -20.38 0.25
N THR A 156 -26.20 -19.64 -0.27
CA THR A 156 -27.59 -19.68 0.21
C THR A 156 -28.21 -21.06 0.03
N ASN A 157 -28.06 -21.69 -1.14
CA ASN A 157 -28.66 -23.00 -1.39
C ASN A 157 -27.95 -24.13 -0.61
N MET A 158 -26.61 -24.11 -0.54
CA MET A 158 -25.83 -25.01 0.32
C MET A 158 -26.28 -24.93 1.79
N ASN A 159 -26.41 -23.72 2.35
CA ASN A 159 -26.87 -23.51 3.73
C ASN A 159 -28.33 -23.92 3.98
N LEU A 160 -29.15 -24.00 2.93
CA LEU A 160 -30.53 -24.50 2.98
C LEU A 160 -30.65 -26.00 2.66
N GLY A 161 -29.54 -26.71 2.46
CA GLY A 161 -29.53 -28.14 2.08
C GLY A 161 -30.14 -28.41 0.69
N ARG A 162 -30.15 -27.42 -0.20
CA ARG A 162 -30.69 -27.51 -1.56
C ARG A 162 -29.59 -27.89 -2.55
N GLU A 163 -29.93 -28.77 -3.49
CA GLU A 163 -29.04 -29.12 -4.61
C GLU A 163 -28.73 -27.88 -5.47
N LEU A 164 -27.50 -27.79 -5.96
CA LEU A 164 -27.10 -26.75 -6.91
C LEU A 164 -27.36 -27.22 -8.35
N PRO A 165 -27.68 -26.30 -9.28
CA PRO A 165 -28.02 -26.64 -10.68
C PRO A 165 -26.77 -26.91 -11.54
N PHE A 166 -25.82 -27.69 -11.01
CA PHE A 166 -24.55 -28.05 -11.65
C PHE A 166 -24.32 -29.57 -11.54
N GLU A 167 -23.50 -30.12 -12.44
CA GLU A 167 -23.08 -31.52 -12.36
C GLU A 167 -22.26 -31.76 -11.06
N PRO A 168 -22.38 -32.93 -10.40
CA PRO A 168 -21.72 -33.19 -9.11
C PRO A 168 -20.21 -32.90 -9.10
N ASP A 169 -19.51 -33.24 -10.19
CA ASP A 169 -18.07 -33.00 -10.37
C ASP A 169 -17.70 -31.50 -10.23
N LYS A 170 -18.61 -30.59 -10.60
CA LYS A 170 -18.44 -29.12 -10.47
C LYS A 170 -18.82 -28.61 -9.09
N ILE A 171 -19.44 -29.45 -8.25
CA ILE A 171 -19.72 -29.16 -6.84
C ILE A 171 -18.52 -29.62 -5.98
N CYS A 172 -17.82 -30.69 -6.36
CA CYS A 172 -16.56 -31.11 -5.73
C CYS A 172 -15.47 -30.02 -5.80
N GLN A 173 -15.40 -29.28 -6.91
CA GLN A 173 -14.48 -28.15 -7.11
C GLN A 173 -14.80 -26.90 -6.24
N LEU A 174 -15.90 -26.88 -5.49
CA LEU A 174 -16.23 -25.79 -4.58
C LEU A 174 -15.69 -26.05 -3.17
N PRO A 175 -15.20 -25.02 -2.46
CA PRO A 175 -14.69 -25.18 -1.10
C PRO A 175 -15.79 -25.68 -0.16
N ALA A 176 -15.41 -26.56 0.76
CA ALA A 176 -16.30 -26.93 1.86
C ALA A 176 -16.61 -25.70 2.74
N PRO A 177 -17.76 -25.66 3.45
CA PRO A 177 -18.13 -24.52 4.28
C PRO A 177 -17.05 -24.19 5.33
N GLY A 178 -16.41 -23.03 5.17
CA GLY A 178 -15.30 -22.57 6.02
C GLY A 178 -13.89 -23.02 5.60
N GLU A 179 -13.72 -23.76 4.49
CA GLU A 179 -12.40 -24.21 4.03
C GLU A 179 -11.53 -23.05 3.47
N SER A 180 -12.15 -22.08 2.81
CA SER A 180 -11.46 -20.97 2.13
C SER A 180 -11.25 -19.72 3.00
N ILE A 181 -11.56 -19.77 4.30
CA ILE A 181 -11.47 -18.65 5.26
C ILE A 181 -11.06 -19.18 6.65
N SER A 182 -10.61 -18.30 7.56
CA SER A 182 -10.35 -18.73 8.94
C SER A 182 -11.63 -18.88 9.78
N PRO A 183 -11.63 -19.67 10.87
CA PRO A 183 -12.77 -19.80 11.78
C PRO A 183 -13.22 -18.46 12.37
N GLU A 184 -12.28 -17.58 12.70
CA GLU A 184 -12.55 -16.25 13.28
C GLU A 184 -13.22 -15.32 12.25
N PHE A 185 -12.81 -15.39 10.97
CA PHE A 185 -13.48 -14.65 9.90
C PHE A 185 -14.87 -15.24 9.59
N SER A 186 -15.04 -16.55 9.74
CA SER A 186 -16.34 -17.22 9.63
C SER A 186 -17.31 -16.77 10.73
N GLU A 187 -16.83 -16.65 11.98
CA GLU A 187 -17.61 -16.08 13.09
C GLU A 187 -17.93 -14.60 12.87
N PHE A 188 -16.96 -13.81 12.39
CA PHE A 188 -17.18 -12.41 12.00
C PHE A 188 -18.28 -12.30 10.92
N ILE A 189 -18.18 -13.07 9.83
CA ILE A 189 -19.21 -13.10 8.77
C ILE A 189 -20.58 -13.48 9.36
N LYS A 190 -20.64 -14.51 10.19
CA LYS A 190 -21.89 -14.96 10.83
C LYS A 190 -22.54 -13.85 11.66
N LEU A 191 -21.76 -13.13 12.47
CA LEU A 191 -22.23 -11.97 13.24
C LEU A 191 -22.89 -10.93 12.32
N GLN A 192 -22.31 -10.65 11.15
CA GLN A 192 -22.90 -9.71 10.18
C GLN A 192 -24.23 -10.26 9.63
N TYR A 193 -24.25 -11.52 9.18
CA TYR A 193 -25.45 -12.16 8.61
C TYR A 193 -26.62 -12.24 9.61
N ASP A 194 -26.36 -12.48 10.89
CA ASP A 194 -27.39 -12.48 11.94
C ASP A 194 -28.13 -11.14 12.09
N HIS A 195 -27.53 -10.04 11.64
CA HIS A 195 -28.10 -8.69 11.65
C HIS A 195 -28.76 -8.27 10.31
N GLN A 196 -28.64 -9.07 9.24
CA GLN A 196 -29.19 -8.76 7.90
C GLN A 196 -30.72 -8.91 7.78
N LYS A 197 -31.48 -8.99 8.88
CA LYS A 197 -32.93 -9.30 8.84
C LYS A 197 -33.78 -8.15 8.27
N ASN A 198 -33.48 -6.91 8.66
CA ASN A 198 -34.35 -5.74 8.49
C ASN A 198 -33.94 -4.80 7.32
N HIS A 199 -33.53 -5.37 6.18
CA HIS A 199 -33.20 -4.63 4.96
C HIS A 199 -34.34 -4.66 3.92
N VAL A 200 -34.33 -3.71 2.98
CA VAL A 200 -35.25 -3.61 1.82
C VAL A 200 -34.85 -4.61 0.73
N GLY A 201 -33.60 -4.53 0.30
CA GLY A 201 -33.11 -5.30 -0.84
C GLY A 201 -31.59 -5.33 -0.95
N ASN A 202 -31.14 -6.14 -1.89
CA ASN A 202 -29.74 -6.46 -2.15
C ASN A 202 -29.29 -5.76 -3.43
N VAL A 203 -28.22 -4.97 -3.32
CA VAL A 203 -27.61 -4.21 -4.42
C VAL A 203 -26.29 -4.90 -4.76
N TYR A 204 -26.15 -5.38 -6.00
CA TYR A 204 -25.00 -6.18 -6.42
C TYR A 204 -24.10 -5.39 -7.39
N ASP A 205 -22.78 -5.49 -7.21
CA ASP A 205 -21.78 -5.05 -8.20
C ASP A 205 -21.71 -6.06 -9.36
N SER A 206 -22.81 -6.19 -10.10
CA SER A 206 -23.01 -7.18 -11.15
C SER A 206 -24.14 -6.76 -12.09
N SER A 207 -24.27 -7.44 -13.23
CA SER A 207 -25.27 -7.17 -14.27
C SER A 207 -26.14 -8.40 -14.54
N ARG A 208 -27.40 -8.19 -14.94
CA ARG A 208 -28.29 -9.26 -15.43
C ARG A 208 -27.73 -9.95 -16.70
N ILE A 209 -26.82 -9.31 -17.44
CA ILE A 209 -26.06 -9.92 -18.56
C ILE A 209 -25.11 -11.02 -18.07
N ILE A 210 -24.49 -10.84 -16.90
CA ILE A 210 -23.45 -11.73 -16.36
C ILE A 210 -24.10 -12.79 -15.45
N GLU A 211 -24.98 -12.38 -14.53
CA GLU A 211 -25.49 -13.27 -13.47
C GLU A 211 -27.03 -13.35 -13.40
N GLY A 212 -27.74 -12.84 -14.41
CA GLY A 212 -29.21 -12.70 -14.38
C GLY A 212 -29.96 -13.99 -14.01
N LYS A 213 -29.49 -15.16 -14.45
CA LYS A 213 -30.14 -16.45 -14.09
C LYS A 213 -30.10 -16.75 -12.58
N PHE A 214 -29.10 -16.27 -11.86
CA PHE A 214 -28.99 -16.40 -10.40
C PHE A 214 -29.81 -15.33 -9.68
N VAL A 215 -29.81 -14.09 -10.20
CA VAL A 215 -30.69 -13.00 -9.73
C VAL A 215 -32.17 -13.42 -9.80
N GLU A 216 -32.61 -13.99 -10.92
CA GLU A 216 -34.00 -14.43 -11.11
C GLU A 216 -34.35 -15.69 -10.31
N SER A 217 -33.39 -16.55 -9.95
CA SER A 217 -33.66 -17.65 -9.00
C SER A 217 -33.88 -17.10 -7.59
N LEU A 218 -33.00 -16.21 -7.11
CA LEU A 218 -33.14 -15.59 -5.78
C LEU A 218 -34.48 -14.85 -5.62
N LYS A 219 -34.91 -14.13 -6.66
CA LYS A 219 -36.24 -13.49 -6.74
C LYS A 219 -37.37 -14.53 -6.68
N ARG A 220 -37.31 -15.59 -7.49
CA ARG A 220 -38.33 -16.65 -7.58
C ARG A 220 -38.49 -17.42 -6.28
N ASP A 221 -37.37 -17.80 -5.67
CA ASP A 221 -37.31 -18.61 -4.46
C ASP A 221 -37.72 -17.82 -3.19
N GLN A 222 -38.04 -16.52 -3.36
CA GLN A 222 -38.43 -15.55 -2.34
C GLN A 222 -37.56 -15.61 -1.08
N VAL A 223 -36.24 -15.74 -1.23
CA VAL A 223 -35.31 -15.83 -0.10
C VAL A 223 -35.35 -14.51 0.69
N ASN A 224 -36.10 -14.51 1.80
CA ASN A 224 -36.46 -13.37 2.64
C ASN A 224 -37.39 -12.31 2.00
N GLY A 225 -38.00 -12.58 0.83
CA GLY A 225 -38.96 -11.68 0.18
C GLY A 225 -38.42 -10.29 -0.20
N LYS A 226 -37.12 -10.21 -0.53
CA LYS A 226 -36.38 -8.95 -0.73
C LYS A 226 -36.30 -8.53 -2.20
N TYR A 227 -35.98 -7.26 -2.43
CA TYR A 227 -35.58 -6.80 -3.77
C TYR A 227 -34.14 -7.21 -4.10
N HIS A 228 -33.84 -7.38 -5.38
CA HIS A 228 -32.52 -7.72 -5.91
C HIS A 228 -32.25 -6.90 -7.17
N TRP A 229 -31.22 -6.04 -7.13
CA TRP A 229 -30.85 -5.12 -8.19
C TRP A 229 -29.41 -5.36 -8.65
N ALA A 230 -29.21 -5.71 -9.92
CA ALA A 230 -27.91 -5.94 -10.54
C ALA A 230 -27.53 -4.72 -11.41
N VAL A 231 -26.92 -3.75 -10.72
CA VAL A 231 -26.76 -2.34 -11.14
C VAL A 231 -25.34 -1.97 -11.58
N GLY A 232 -24.39 -2.89 -11.44
CA GLY A 232 -23.00 -2.71 -11.82
C GLY A 232 -22.62 -3.57 -13.05
N PRO A 233 -21.33 -3.86 -13.24
CA PRO A 233 -20.20 -3.34 -12.47
C PRO A 233 -20.00 -1.82 -12.57
N PHE A 234 -19.61 -1.19 -11.45
CA PHE A 234 -19.50 0.28 -11.36
C PHE A 234 -18.12 0.86 -11.73
N ASN A 235 -17.18 0.02 -12.17
CA ASN A 235 -15.81 0.41 -12.52
C ASN A 235 -15.62 0.40 -14.05
N PRO A 236 -16.14 1.41 -14.79
CA PRO A 236 -16.05 1.44 -16.25
C PRO A 236 -14.61 1.66 -16.70
N VAL A 237 -14.18 0.88 -17.69
CA VAL A 237 -12.98 1.16 -18.47
C VAL A 237 -13.31 2.32 -19.43
N GLU A 238 -13.07 3.55 -18.99
CA GLU A 238 -13.16 4.72 -19.86
C GLU A 238 -11.96 4.70 -20.84
N MET A 239 -12.24 4.50 -22.13
CA MET A 239 -11.23 4.41 -23.18
C MET A 239 -10.82 5.79 -23.70
N ASP A 240 -10.46 6.70 -22.80
CA ASP A 240 -9.99 8.04 -23.17
C ASP A 240 -8.49 7.98 -23.57
N SER A 241 -8.15 8.55 -24.73
CA SER A 241 -6.84 8.34 -25.37
C SER A 241 -5.80 9.41 -25.02
N ASP A 242 -6.25 10.61 -24.65
CA ASP A 242 -5.45 11.83 -24.79
C ASP A 242 -4.87 12.31 -23.45
N CYS A 243 -4.07 11.44 -22.83
CA CYS A 243 -3.25 11.74 -21.65
C CYS A 243 -1.76 11.83 -22.05
N LEU A 244 -1.11 12.96 -21.74
CA LEU A 244 0.30 13.23 -22.11
C LEU A 244 1.32 12.48 -21.22
N ASP A 245 0.91 11.94 -20.07
CA ASP A 245 1.78 11.31 -19.05
C ASP A 245 1.38 9.84 -18.73
N ARG A 246 1.02 9.04 -19.75
CA ARG A 246 0.61 7.63 -19.58
C ARG A 246 1.69 6.77 -18.90
N HIS A 247 1.29 5.87 -17.99
CA HIS A 247 2.18 5.02 -17.16
C HIS A 247 3.12 4.12 -17.99
N ILE A 248 4.25 3.67 -17.42
CA ILE A 248 5.25 2.80 -18.09
C ILE A 248 4.62 1.55 -18.72
N CYS A 249 3.65 0.93 -18.03
CA CYS A 249 2.88 -0.21 -18.54
C CYS A 249 2.24 0.10 -19.90
N LEU A 250 1.56 1.24 -20.00
CA LEU A 250 0.82 1.65 -21.18
C LEU A 250 1.80 1.96 -22.33
N GLN A 251 2.86 2.72 -22.05
CA GLN A 251 3.95 3.01 -23.01
C GLN A 251 4.71 1.77 -23.52
N TRP A 252 4.55 0.62 -22.85
CA TRP A 252 5.09 -0.67 -23.29
C TRP A 252 4.03 -1.48 -24.05
N LEU A 253 2.76 -1.47 -23.61
CA LEU A 253 1.61 -2.08 -24.28
C LEU A 253 1.33 -1.45 -25.64
N ASP A 254 1.50 -0.13 -25.79
CA ASP A 254 1.43 0.63 -27.05
C ASP A 254 2.30 0.06 -28.17
N LYS A 255 3.37 -0.67 -27.81
CA LYS A 255 4.35 -1.25 -28.72
C LYS A 255 4.10 -2.73 -29.02
N GLN A 256 3.09 -3.34 -28.42
CA GLN A 256 2.74 -4.74 -28.61
C GLN A 256 1.57 -4.91 -29.59
N PRO A 257 1.51 -6.00 -30.37
CA PRO A 257 0.35 -6.30 -31.21
C PRO A 257 -0.96 -6.41 -30.41
N ALA A 258 -2.08 -6.11 -31.06
CA ALA A 258 -3.41 -6.26 -30.47
C ALA A 258 -3.64 -7.68 -29.91
N ARG A 259 -4.25 -7.78 -28.73
CA ARG A 259 -4.58 -9.02 -28.00
C ARG A 259 -3.42 -10.03 -27.81
N SER A 260 -2.17 -9.57 -27.85
CA SER A 260 -0.99 -10.44 -27.77
C SER A 260 -0.36 -10.56 -26.37
N VAL A 261 -0.79 -9.75 -25.40
CA VAL A 261 -0.19 -9.67 -24.06
C VAL A 261 -1.07 -10.35 -23.01
N LEU A 262 -0.45 -11.20 -22.19
CA LEU A 262 -1.03 -11.74 -20.96
C LEU A 262 -0.71 -10.79 -19.79
N TYR A 263 -1.72 -10.15 -19.21
CA TYR A 263 -1.57 -9.45 -17.93
C TYR A 263 -1.54 -10.47 -16.77
N VAL A 264 -0.72 -10.23 -15.74
CA VAL A 264 -0.57 -11.11 -14.56
C VAL A 264 -0.58 -10.25 -13.30
N SER A 265 -1.60 -10.40 -12.47
CA SER A 265 -1.72 -9.66 -11.20
C SER A 265 -2.63 -10.40 -10.21
N PHE A 266 -2.18 -10.49 -8.96
CA PHE A 266 -2.89 -11.17 -7.88
C PHE A 266 -3.42 -10.19 -6.81
N GLY A 267 -3.54 -8.89 -7.16
CA GLY A 267 -4.08 -7.88 -6.27
C GLY A 267 -3.16 -7.54 -5.09
N THR A 268 -3.72 -7.06 -3.98
CA THR A 268 -2.93 -6.55 -2.84
C THR A 268 -2.85 -7.48 -1.63
N THR A 269 -3.69 -8.51 -1.55
CA THR A 269 -3.87 -9.38 -0.37
C THR A 269 -3.28 -10.79 -0.50
N THR A 270 -2.71 -11.12 -1.66
CA THR A 270 -2.11 -12.43 -1.95
C THR A 270 -0.60 -12.45 -1.68
N THR A 271 -0.08 -13.62 -1.31
CA THR A 271 1.36 -13.93 -1.21
C THR A 271 1.63 -15.31 -1.83
N PHE A 272 2.87 -15.56 -2.29
CA PHE A 272 3.33 -16.80 -2.90
C PHE A 272 4.71 -17.20 -2.37
N THR A 273 4.98 -18.50 -2.23
CA THR A 273 6.35 -18.96 -1.92
C THR A 273 7.32 -18.60 -3.05
N SER A 274 8.60 -18.41 -2.72
CA SER A 274 9.65 -18.12 -3.70
C SER A 274 9.76 -19.19 -4.80
N ASP A 275 9.48 -20.45 -4.47
CA ASP A 275 9.38 -21.55 -5.44
C ASP A 275 8.21 -21.35 -6.41
N GLN A 276 7.03 -20.92 -5.92
CA GLN A 276 5.87 -20.68 -6.77
C GLN A 276 6.07 -19.45 -7.67
N ILE A 277 6.77 -18.41 -7.20
CA ILE A 277 7.21 -17.27 -8.01
C ILE A 277 8.19 -17.73 -9.11
N ALA A 278 9.13 -18.62 -8.78
CA ALA A 278 10.09 -19.17 -9.75
C ALA A 278 9.41 -20.04 -10.83
N GLU A 279 8.49 -20.93 -10.46
CA GLU A 279 7.75 -21.76 -11.43
C GLU A 279 6.80 -20.91 -12.31
N LEU A 280 6.18 -19.85 -11.76
CA LEU A 280 5.41 -18.88 -12.54
C LEU A 280 6.31 -18.15 -13.55
N ALA A 281 7.46 -17.64 -13.12
CA ALA A 281 8.44 -16.98 -13.99
C ALA A 281 8.90 -17.92 -15.12
N LEU A 282 9.38 -19.12 -14.78
CA LEU A 282 9.85 -20.11 -15.76
C LEU A 282 8.75 -20.52 -16.74
N GLY A 283 7.50 -20.66 -16.28
CA GLY A 283 6.37 -20.99 -17.14
C GLY A 283 5.98 -19.86 -18.10
N LEU A 284 6.01 -18.60 -17.63
CA LEU A 284 5.83 -17.42 -18.49
C LEU A 284 6.94 -17.33 -19.53
N GLU A 285 8.21 -17.52 -19.16
CA GLU A 285 9.34 -17.52 -20.09
C GLU A 285 9.20 -18.58 -21.19
N ARG A 286 8.89 -19.82 -20.78
CA ARG A 286 8.70 -20.99 -21.65
C ARG A 286 7.48 -20.88 -22.55
N SER A 287 6.44 -20.16 -22.13
CA SER A 287 5.23 -19.98 -22.93
C SER A 287 5.50 -19.28 -24.26
N THR A 288 6.63 -18.57 -24.35
CA THR A 288 7.03 -17.64 -25.43
C THR A 288 6.12 -16.42 -25.62
N GLN A 289 5.02 -16.32 -24.87
CA GLN A 289 4.06 -15.24 -24.95
C GLN A 289 4.60 -13.91 -24.46
N ARG A 290 3.91 -12.84 -24.85
CA ARG A 290 4.13 -11.53 -24.23
C ARG A 290 3.36 -11.46 -22.93
N PHE A 291 3.93 -10.82 -21.92
CA PHE A 291 3.25 -10.65 -20.64
C PHE A 291 3.62 -9.36 -19.93
N LEU A 292 2.72 -8.88 -19.08
CA LEU A 292 2.96 -7.80 -18.14
C LEU A 292 2.60 -8.31 -16.74
N TRP A 293 3.61 -8.47 -15.88
CA TRP A 293 3.45 -9.06 -14.54
C TRP A 293 3.71 -8.03 -13.45
N VAL A 294 2.71 -7.78 -12.60
CA VAL A 294 2.88 -7.06 -11.34
C VAL A 294 3.41 -8.04 -10.29
N LEU A 295 4.64 -7.81 -9.83
CA LEU A 295 5.31 -8.62 -8.80
C LEU A 295 5.88 -7.70 -7.71
N ARG A 296 5.14 -7.62 -6.60
CA ARG A 296 5.42 -6.84 -5.41
C ARG A 296 6.38 -7.61 -4.50
N ASP A 297 7.17 -6.91 -3.68
CA ASP A 297 7.94 -7.60 -2.64
C ASP A 297 7.05 -8.22 -1.55
N ALA A 298 5.85 -7.66 -1.34
CA ALA A 298 4.82 -8.27 -0.50
C ALA A 298 4.21 -9.55 -1.09
N ASP A 299 4.40 -9.87 -2.38
CA ASP A 299 3.99 -11.16 -2.94
C ASP A 299 4.95 -12.29 -2.54
N LYS A 300 6.13 -11.98 -1.96
CA LYS A 300 7.10 -12.98 -1.50
C LYS A 300 6.71 -13.50 -0.12
N GLY A 301 6.43 -14.80 -0.04
CA GLY A 301 6.02 -15.52 1.16
C GLY A 301 7.16 -16.17 1.94
N ASP A 302 8.41 -15.73 1.76
CA ASP A 302 9.47 -16.09 2.71
C ASP A 302 9.31 -15.29 4.02
N GLY A 303 9.70 -15.86 5.16
CA GLY A 303 9.37 -15.35 6.50
C GLY A 303 10.03 -14.01 6.86
N SER A 304 10.72 -13.38 5.91
CA SER A 304 11.69 -12.31 6.12
C SER A 304 11.16 -10.89 5.84
N VAL A 305 9.87 -10.74 5.50
CA VAL A 305 9.25 -9.40 5.38
C VAL A 305 9.03 -8.78 6.76
N GLY A 306 10.15 -8.29 7.30
CA GLY A 306 10.20 -7.09 8.11
C GLY A 306 9.74 -5.91 7.25
N VAL A 307 8.41 -5.80 7.13
CA VAL A 307 7.65 -4.69 6.51
C VAL A 307 8.37 -3.38 6.90
N LYS A 308 8.90 -2.59 5.94
CA LYS A 308 9.94 -1.52 6.09
C LYS A 308 9.50 -0.24 5.37
N ALA A 309 9.26 0.86 6.09
CA ALA A 309 8.50 2.00 5.56
C ALA A 309 9.30 3.09 4.85
N ALA A 310 8.55 3.83 4.02
CA ALA A 310 8.96 5.04 3.34
C ALA A 310 8.75 6.25 4.26
N GLY A 311 9.85 6.89 4.64
CA GLY A 311 9.92 8.09 5.46
C GLY A 311 11.30 8.74 5.40
N PRO A 312 11.69 9.62 6.35
CA PRO A 312 12.52 10.78 6.00
C PRO A 312 13.77 11.06 6.88
N SER A 313 14.98 11.12 6.30
CA SER A 313 16.29 11.25 6.99
C SER A 313 16.74 12.66 7.46
N HIS A 314 16.89 12.92 8.77
CA HIS A 314 17.44 14.20 9.30
C HIS A 314 18.45 14.05 10.46
N GLU A 315 19.75 14.00 10.14
CA GLU A 315 20.81 14.10 11.14
C GLU A 315 20.95 15.54 11.73
N LYS A 316 21.40 15.68 13.00
CA LYS A 316 22.08 16.91 13.49
C LYS A 316 23.18 16.64 14.55
N PRO A 317 24.18 17.55 14.67
CA PRO A 317 24.98 17.87 15.88
C PRO A 317 24.43 19.09 16.68
N LEU A 318 24.99 19.59 17.81
CA LEU A 318 25.57 19.03 19.06
C LEU A 318 25.66 20.18 20.15
N PHE A 319 25.24 20.01 21.44
CA PHE A 319 26.11 20.15 22.66
C PHE A 319 25.53 19.81 24.08
N ASP A 320 26.40 19.85 25.12
CA ASP A 320 26.25 19.59 26.58
C ASP A 320 27.47 20.17 27.42
N ASN A 321 27.45 20.69 28.66
CA ASN A 321 26.44 20.92 29.72
C ASN A 321 26.70 22.25 30.49
N TYR A 322 25.76 23.22 30.59
CA TYR A 322 25.89 24.41 31.45
C TYR A 322 24.53 25.11 31.77
N GLN A 323 24.25 25.63 32.99
CA GLN A 323 25.12 25.86 34.15
C GLN A 323 24.60 25.27 35.48
N THR A 324 25.50 24.51 36.10
CA THR A 324 25.48 24.04 37.48
C THR A 324 25.65 25.19 38.49
N LEU A 325 24.74 25.25 39.49
CA LEU A 325 24.79 25.99 40.77
C LEU A 325 25.74 27.22 40.92
N HIS A 326 25.15 28.37 41.25
CA HIS A 326 25.88 29.57 41.72
C HIS A 326 26.44 29.46 43.16
N SER A 327 27.31 28.48 43.39
CA SER A 327 28.50 28.66 44.22
C SER A 327 29.81 28.69 43.39
N THR A 328 29.70 28.67 42.05
CA THR A 328 30.54 29.54 41.22
C THR A 328 29.66 30.37 40.29
N CYS A 329 29.84 31.70 40.29
CA CYS A 329 29.33 32.53 39.21
C CYS A 329 30.32 32.42 38.03
N ARG A 330 30.22 31.31 37.29
CA ARG A 330 30.85 31.24 35.97
C ARG A 330 30.08 32.20 35.08
N SER A 331 30.70 33.30 34.65
CA SER A 331 30.19 34.08 33.53
C SER A 331 29.86 33.14 32.39
N VAL A 332 28.65 33.19 31.83
CA VAL A 332 28.32 32.36 30.66
C VAL A 332 29.31 32.67 29.55
N GLY A 333 30.13 31.68 29.21
CA GLY A 333 31.13 31.75 28.18
C GLY A 333 30.45 31.69 26.82
N LEU A 334 30.02 32.84 26.30
CA LEU A 334 29.70 32.96 24.89
C LEU A 334 30.93 32.49 24.08
N PRO A 335 30.76 31.75 22.96
CA PRO A 335 31.87 31.14 22.24
C PRO A 335 32.97 32.15 21.93
N GLU A 336 34.24 31.76 22.04
CA GLU A 336 35.38 32.68 21.94
C GLU A 336 35.29 33.59 20.68
N GLY A 337 35.43 34.91 20.87
CA GLY A 337 35.21 35.93 19.84
C GLY A 337 33.76 36.13 19.36
N PHE A 338 32.74 35.61 20.06
CA PHE A 338 31.33 35.77 19.64
C PHE A 338 30.89 37.24 19.66
N GLU A 339 31.19 37.97 20.74
CA GLU A 339 30.85 39.40 20.87
C GLU A 339 31.50 40.23 19.76
N GLU A 340 32.71 39.87 19.33
CA GLU A 340 33.42 40.49 18.21
C GLU A 340 32.79 40.11 16.85
N ARG A 341 32.32 38.87 16.67
CA ARG A 341 31.58 38.40 15.48
C ARG A 341 30.15 38.94 15.35
N VAL A 342 29.58 39.52 16.41
CA VAL A 342 28.28 40.21 16.38
C VAL A 342 28.39 41.72 16.55
N ALA A 343 29.57 42.27 16.86
CA ALA A 343 29.79 43.70 16.98
C ALA A 343 29.28 44.45 15.73
N GLY A 344 28.48 45.49 15.94
CA GLY A 344 27.85 46.27 14.87
C GLY A 344 26.56 45.67 14.28
N ARG A 345 26.20 44.42 14.60
CA ARG A 345 24.92 43.78 14.22
C ARG A 345 24.15 43.12 15.37
N GLY A 346 24.70 43.16 16.58
CA GLY A 346 24.11 42.68 17.83
C GLY A 346 24.91 43.25 19.02
N LEU A 347 24.26 43.31 20.18
CA LEU A 347 24.84 43.82 21.42
C LEU A 347 24.57 42.81 22.54
N VAL A 348 25.58 42.54 23.37
CA VAL A 348 25.45 41.69 24.55
C VAL A 348 25.53 42.58 25.79
N VAL A 349 24.49 42.55 26.61
CA VAL A 349 24.50 43.11 27.97
C VAL A 349 24.56 41.90 28.92
N ARG A 350 25.63 41.82 29.73
CA ARG A 350 25.91 40.64 30.57
C ARG A 350 25.26 40.71 31.97
N GLU A 351 24.62 41.83 32.29
CA GLU A 351 23.91 42.07 33.55
C GLU A 351 22.51 42.67 33.25
N TRP A 352 22.04 43.64 34.04
CA TRP A 352 20.69 44.22 33.89
C TRP A 352 20.56 45.18 32.70
N ALA A 353 19.38 45.21 32.08
CA ALA A 353 19.03 46.10 30.97
C ALA A 353 17.59 46.65 31.11
N PRO A 354 17.29 47.88 30.62
CA PRO A 354 15.96 48.49 30.72
C PRO A 354 14.96 47.87 29.73
N GLN A 355 14.38 46.72 30.10
CA GLN A 355 13.51 45.90 29.24
C GLN A 355 12.37 46.67 28.59
N ILE A 356 11.65 47.52 29.34
CA ILE A 356 10.47 48.25 28.84
C ILE A 356 10.87 49.26 27.74
N ASP A 357 11.95 50.02 27.96
CA ASP A 357 12.44 51.00 26.97
C ASP A 357 12.99 50.32 25.72
N ILE A 358 13.61 49.13 25.87
CA ILE A 358 14.10 48.31 24.76
C ILE A 358 12.94 47.73 23.94
N LEU A 359 11.88 47.22 24.59
CA LEU A 359 10.69 46.71 23.92
C LEU A 359 9.91 47.82 23.21
N GLY A 360 9.81 49.01 23.81
CA GLY A 360 9.19 50.19 23.19
C GLY A 360 9.99 50.84 22.07
N HIS A 361 11.23 50.40 21.80
CA HIS A 361 12.07 50.98 20.75
C HIS A 361 11.70 50.41 19.37
N LEU A 362 11.47 51.28 18.38
CA LEU A 362 10.94 50.93 17.04
C LEU A 362 11.79 49.93 16.23
N SER A 363 13.03 49.65 16.64
CA SER A 363 13.90 48.64 16.02
C SER A 363 13.70 47.21 16.57
N THR A 364 12.90 47.04 17.63
CA THR A 364 12.73 45.76 18.34
C THR A 364 11.57 44.96 17.74
N GLY A 365 11.87 44.07 16.79
CA GLY A 365 10.86 43.32 16.03
C GLY A 365 10.35 42.01 16.66
N GLY A 366 10.95 41.52 17.74
CA GLY A 366 10.56 40.27 18.40
C GLY A 366 11.26 40.07 19.74
N PHE A 367 10.64 39.30 20.64
CA PHE A 367 11.10 39.05 22.01
C PHE A 367 11.04 37.56 22.37
N VAL A 368 12.07 37.07 23.04
CA VAL A 368 12.14 35.69 23.53
C VAL A 368 12.22 35.75 25.06
N SER A 369 11.29 35.07 25.73
CA SER A 369 11.09 35.15 27.17
C SER A 369 10.82 33.77 27.76
N HIS A 370 11.05 33.60 29.06
CA HIS A 370 10.65 32.41 29.82
C HIS A 370 9.14 32.37 30.13
N CYS A 371 8.33 33.15 29.41
CA CYS A 371 6.87 33.30 29.58
C CYS A 371 6.43 33.95 30.90
N GLY A 372 7.32 34.69 31.59
CA GLY A 372 6.95 35.49 32.77
C GLY A 372 5.88 36.53 32.45
N TRP A 373 4.78 36.53 33.20
CA TRP A 373 3.54 37.25 32.86
C TRP A 373 3.75 38.74 32.55
N ASN A 374 4.51 39.46 33.39
CA ASN A 374 4.79 40.89 33.21
C ASN A 374 5.57 41.14 31.91
N SER A 375 6.66 40.40 31.65
CA SER A 375 7.46 40.53 30.43
C SER A 375 6.65 40.21 29.16
N CYS A 376 5.71 39.27 29.22
CA CYS A 376 4.78 39.00 28.11
C CYS A 376 3.82 40.17 27.89
N MET A 377 3.24 40.73 28.95
CA MET A 377 2.35 41.89 28.87
C MET A 377 3.07 43.15 28.37
N GLU A 378 4.31 43.40 28.82
CA GLU A 378 5.17 44.50 28.37
C GLU A 378 5.44 44.41 26.87
N ALA A 379 5.86 43.24 26.38
CA ALA A 379 6.13 43.03 24.95
C ALA A 379 4.88 43.16 24.08
N MET A 380 3.74 42.55 24.50
CA MET A 380 2.47 42.71 23.79
C MET A 380 1.98 44.17 23.78
N THR A 381 2.20 44.93 24.86
CA THR A 381 1.83 46.35 24.94
C THR A 381 2.70 47.22 24.02
N ALA A 382 3.96 46.83 23.81
CA ALA A 382 4.85 47.46 22.84
C ALA A 382 4.64 46.99 21.38
N GLY A 383 3.76 46.02 21.13
CA GLY A 383 3.49 45.46 19.81
C GLY A 383 4.53 44.42 19.33
N VAL A 384 5.34 43.88 20.24
CA VAL A 384 6.45 42.95 19.96
C VAL A 384 6.01 41.49 20.14
N ALA A 385 6.23 40.66 19.11
CA ALA A 385 5.84 39.25 19.13
C ALA A 385 6.70 38.41 20.11
N VAL A 386 6.08 37.47 20.83
CA VAL A 386 6.72 36.65 21.88
C VAL A 386 6.72 35.17 21.53
N ALA A 387 7.89 34.52 21.56
CA ALA A 387 8.04 33.07 21.38
C ALA A 387 7.97 32.31 22.72
N THR A 388 7.26 31.17 22.78
CA THR A 388 6.84 30.53 24.04
C THR A 388 7.20 29.04 24.24
N LYS A 389 7.64 28.31 23.20
CA LYS A 389 8.15 26.92 23.30
C LYS A 389 9.14 26.60 22.18
N VAL A 390 10.09 25.68 22.40
CA VAL A 390 11.14 25.31 21.43
C VAL A 390 11.29 23.78 21.32
N ALA A 391 11.57 23.26 20.11
CA ALA A 391 11.79 21.82 19.87
C ALA A 391 13.10 21.57 19.10
N VAL A 392 13.83 20.49 19.44
CA VAL A 392 15.20 20.24 19.00
C VAL A 392 15.42 18.77 18.60
N ILE A 393 15.26 18.49 17.31
CA ILE A 393 15.56 17.19 16.67
C ILE A 393 17.09 17.03 16.45
N HIS A 394 17.69 15.85 16.59
CA HIS A 394 19.12 15.56 16.29
C HIS A 394 19.37 14.08 15.92
N ASP A 395 20.56 13.67 15.46
CA ASP A 395 20.79 12.24 15.10
C ASP A 395 21.10 11.32 16.30
N ALA A 396 20.85 10.01 16.14
CA ALA A 396 21.22 8.97 17.08
C ALA A 396 22.74 8.70 17.19
N LEU A 397 23.51 8.75 16.09
CA LEU A 397 24.97 8.72 16.15
C LEU A 397 25.55 10.03 16.72
N MET A 398 24.75 11.09 16.74
CA MET A 398 25.07 12.39 17.34
C MET A 398 24.35 12.57 18.67
N THR A 399 24.42 11.57 19.56
CA THR A 399 23.77 11.60 20.89
C THR A 399 24.72 12.04 22.03
N TYR A 400 26.03 11.76 21.95
CA TYR A 400 26.99 12.06 23.03
C TYR A 400 26.93 13.53 23.49
N VAL A 401 26.82 14.48 22.57
CA VAL A 401 26.85 15.90 22.92
C VAL A 401 25.60 16.60 22.39
N VAL A 402 24.44 16.29 22.94
CA VAL A 402 23.15 17.01 22.73
C VAL A 402 22.36 17.10 24.03
N GLN A 403 23.05 16.81 25.13
CA GLN A 403 22.50 16.58 26.44
C GLN A 403 22.12 17.94 27.13
N ASP A 404 22.72 19.08 26.75
CA ASP A 404 22.49 20.44 27.36
C ASP A 404 21.02 20.83 27.34
N VAL A 405 20.35 20.53 26.24
CA VAL A 405 19.00 21.03 25.92
C VAL A 405 17.99 20.57 26.97
N SER A 406 18.28 19.48 27.69
CA SER A 406 17.49 18.99 28.83
C SER A 406 17.48 19.92 30.06
N LEU A 407 18.41 20.87 30.16
CA LEU A 407 18.43 21.89 31.22
C LEU A 407 17.57 23.13 30.90
N ILE A 408 17.10 23.29 29.66
CA ILE A 408 16.40 24.49 29.20
C ILE A 408 14.88 24.31 29.44
N PRO A 409 14.24 25.06 30.37
CA PRO A 409 12.90 24.69 30.89
C PRO A 409 11.76 24.62 29.87
N ASN A 410 11.91 25.27 28.70
CA ASN A 410 10.89 25.37 27.66
C ASN A 410 11.31 24.68 26.34
N ALA A 411 12.30 23.77 26.38
CA ALA A 411 12.84 23.07 25.20
C ALA A 411 12.66 21.54 25.28
N GLU A 412 12.35 20.91 24.14
CA GLU A 412 12.11 19.46 24.04
C GLU A 412 13.00 18.80 22.96
N THR A 413 13.66 17.68 23.28
CA THR A 413 14.59 16.98 22.37
C THR A 413 14.00 15.72 21.71
N TYR A 414 14.42 15.44 20.47
CA TYR A 414 13.95 14.33 19.65
C TYR A 414 15.12 13.69 18.88
N VAL A 415 15.18 12.36 18.75
CA VAL A 415 16.35 11.66 18.20
C VAL A 415 16.04 10.94 16.89
N PHE A 416 16.50 11.52 15.80
CA PHE A 416 16.47 10.96 14.46
C PHE A 416 17.31 9.68 14.31
N ARG A 417 16.87 8.77 13.43
CA ARG A 417 17.50 7.47 13.13
C ARG A 417 17.38 7.12 11.64
N PRO A 418 18.48 7.14 10.85
CA PRO A 418 18.44 6.88 9.41
C PRO A 418 18.35 5.39 9.04
N LEU A 419 18.64 4.47 9.96
CA LEU A 419 18.50 3.04 9.70
C LEU A 419 17.06 2.54 9.91
N SER A 420 16.78 1.41 9.28
CA SER A 420 15.57 0.60 9.44
C SER A 420 15.14 0.41 10.90
N VAL A 421 13.87 0.69 11.22
CA VAL A 421 13.28 0.38 12.52
C VAL A 421 13.23 -1.13 12.78
N PHE A 422 13.08 -1.95 11.73
CA PHE A 422 13.21 -3.41 11.79
C PHE A 422 14.61 -3.83 12.23
N TYR A 423 15.68 -3.23 11.70
CA TYR A 423 17.05 -3.45 12.16
C TYR A 423 17.20 -3.11 13.65
N TYR A 424 16.68 -1.96 14.11
CA TYR A 424 16.72 -1.59 15.53
C TYR A 424 15.90 -2.55 16.42
N PHE A 425 14.72 -2.99 15.98
CA PHE A 425 13.91 -3.99 16.71
C PHE A 425 14.63 -5.35 16.80
N CYS A 426 15.13 -5.88 15.69
CA CYS A 426 15.83 -7.16 15.66
C CYS A 426 17.11 -7.13 16.50
N SER A 427 17.89 -6.04 16.42
CA SER A 427 19.05 -5.84 17.28
C SER A 427 18.65 -5.77 18.76
N SER A 428 17.56 -5.07 19.10
CA SER A 428 17.06 -4.97 20.48
C SER A 428 16.59 -6.32 21.02
N SER A 429 15.76 -7.06 20.27
CA SER A 429 15.24 -8.36 20.70
C SER A 429 16.35 -9.41 20.86
N MET A 430 17.30 -9.47 19.93
CA MET A 430 18.45 -10.38 20.04
C MET A 430 19.36 -10.02 21.23
N ASN A 431 19.64 -8.74 21.46
CA ASN A 431 20.43 -8.30 22.62
C ASN A 431 19.72 -8.55 23.96
N LEU A 432 18.38 -8.56 23.98
CA LEU A 432 17.56 -8.92 25.14
C LEU A 432 17.34 -10.44 25.29
N GLY A 433 17.98 -11.28 24.47
CA GLY A 433 17.85 -12.73 24.50
C GLY A 433 16.46 -13.25 24.14
N ARG A 434 15.61 -12.42 23.53
CA ARG A 434 14.23 -12.76 23.17
C ARG A 434 14.21 -13.46 21.81
N GLN A 435 13.41 -14.52 21.68
CA GLN A 435 13.07 -15.04 20.35
C GLN A 435 12.34 -13.96 19.56
N LEU A 436 12.66 -13.85 18.28
CA LEU A 436 11.90 -13.04 17.34
C LEU A 436 10.52 -13.70 17.14
N PRO A 437 9.42 -12.94 17.02
CA PRO A 437 8.06 -13.49 16.90
C PRO A 437 7.75 -14.04 15.48
N PHE A 438 8.79 -14.50 14.77
CA PHE A 438 8.80 -15.05 13.43
C PHE A 438 10.08 -15.87 13.26
N GLU A 439 10.02 -16.97 12.50
CA GLU A 439 11.19 -17.78 12.18
C GLU A 439 11.95 -17.22 10.97
N LEU A 440 13.19 -17.66 10.78
CA LEU A 440 14.13 -17.12 9.79
C LEU A 440 14.88 -18.28 9.12
N ASP A 441 14.64 -18.50 7.83
CA ASP A 441 15.21 -19.60 7.04
C ASP A 441 16.74 -19.59 6.98
N LYS A 442 17.34 -18.42 7.24
CA LYS A 442 18.77 -18.27 7.54
C LYS A 442 18.91 -17.45 8.82
N LYS A 443 19.72 -17.97 9.75
CA LYS A 443 20.09 -17.27 10.98
C LYS A 443 20.67 -15.91 10.63
N LEU A 444 20.07 -14.83 11.13
CA LEU A 444 20.60 -13.47 10.96
C LEU A 444 22.02 -13.39 11.55
N PRO A 445 22.92 -12.61 10.94
CA PRO A 445 24.18 -12.24 11.57
C PRO A 445 23.90 -11.63 12.95
N ALA A 446 24.65 -12.05 13.97
CA ALA A 446 24.52 -11.51 15.31
C ALA A 446 24.78 -9.99 15.29
N PRO A 447 24.18 -9.20 16.20
CA PRO A 447 24.41 -7.76 16.26
C PRO A 447 25.90 -7.39 16.39
N GLY A 448 26.51 -6.95 15.29
CA GLY A 448 27.94 -6.65 15.17
C GLY A 448 28.78 -7.64 14.36
N GLU A 449 28.25 -8.80 13.94
CA GLU A 449 29.01 -9.84 13.21
C GLU A 449 29.54 -9.38 11.84
N ASN A 450 28.81 -8.48 11.17
CA ASN A 450 29.22 -7.84 9.90
C ASN A 450 29.79 -6.42 10.11
N ILE A 451 30.29 -6.10 11.31
CA ILE A 451 30.79 -4.76 11.67
C ILE A 451 32.22 -4.88 12.19
N SER A 452 33.11 -3.94 11.82
CA SER A 452 34.48 -3.97 12.35
C SER A 452 34.51 -3.70 13.86
N PRO A 453 35.42 -4.31 14.64
CA PRO A 453 35.48 -4.12 16.09
C PRO A 453 35.56 -2.65 16.52
N GLU A 454 36.26 -1.84 15.73
CA GLU A 454 36.49 -0.41 15.95
C GLU A 454 35.19 0.41 15.78
N PHE A 455 34.39 0.12 14.75
CA PHE A 455 33.11 0.80 14.55
C PHE A 455 32.07 0.36 15.60
N LEU A 456 32.14 -0.89 16.06
CA LEU A 456 31.31 -1.40 17.16
C LEU A 456 31.66 -0.74 18.51
N GLU A 457 32.89 -0.29 18.72
CA GLU A 457 33.29 0.50 19.89
C GLU A 457 32.82 1.96 19.79
N PHE A 458 33.00 2.60 18.63
CA PHE A 458 32.48 3.95 18.37
C PHE A 458 30.97 4.07 18.64
N ILE A 459 30.19 3.08 18.16
CA ILE A 459 28.74 3.01 18.40
C ILE A 459 28.41 3.00 19.91
N LYS A 460 29.12 2.20 20.71
CA LYS A 460 28.87 2.10 22.17
C LYS A 460 29.10 3.43 22.89
N LEU A 461 30.08 4.21 22.45
CA LEU A 461 30.41 5.50 23.06
C LEU A 461 29.30 6.54 22.83
N GLN A 462 28.66 6.55 21.65
CA GLN A 462 27.56 7.47 21.33
C GLN A 462 26.27 7.14 22.10
N TYR A 463 25.93 5.86 22.24
CA TYR A 463 24.73 5.43 22.98
C TYR A 463 24.92 5.34 24.51
N GLY A 464 26.14 5.58 25.03
CA GLY A 464 26.41 5.56 26.47
C GLY A 464 25.98 6.82 27.24
N HIS A 465 25.63 7.90 26.53
CA HIS A 465 25.33 9.21 27.11
C HIS A 465 23.84 9.54 27.13
N GLN A 466 23.38 10.14 28.24
CA GLN A 466 21.95 10.34 28.51
C GLN A 466 21.44 11.70 28.04
N THR A 467 21.21 11.85 26.73
CA THR A 467 20.01 12.61 26.34
C THR A 467 18.78 11.91 26.89
N ASN A 468 17.81 12.65 27.42
CA ASN A 468 16.53 12.11 27.87
C ASN A 468 15.38 12.54 26.92
N PRO A 469 15.45 12.23 25.61
CA PRO A 469 14.58 12.81 24.58
C PRO A 469 13.10 12.50 24.84
N VAL A 470 12.20 13.29 24.26
CA VAL A 470 10.77 12.94 24.23
C VAL A 470 10.59 11.64 23.44
N GLY A 471 11.31 11.48 22.32
CA GLY A 471 11.37 10.22 21.59
C GLY A 471 12.17 10.24 20.30
N TYR A 472 12.06 9.16 19.54
CA TYR A 472 12.87 8.90 18.34
C TYR A 472 12.09 9.18 17.04
N LEU A 473 12.73 9.78 16.03
CA LEU A 473 12.22 9.89 14.66
C LEU A 473 12.98 8.89 13.76
N TYR A 474 12.37 8.37 12.69
CA TYR A 474 13.01 7.37 11.80
C TYR A 474 12.90 7.74 10.32
N ASP A 475 13.87 7.28 9.51
CA ASP A 475 13.86 7.36 8.03
C ASP A 475 12.92 6.29 7.44
N SER A 476 11.66 6.44 7.83
CA SER A 476 10.60 5.45 7.73
C SER A 476 9.27 6.12 8.10
N SER A 477 8.12 5.60 7.64
CA SER A 477 6.79 5.89 8.17
C SER A 477 6.26 4.72 9.00
N ARG A 478 4.96 4.65 9.30
CA ARG A 478 4.34 3.45 9.91
C ARG A 478 3.67 2.52 8.91
N ILE A 479 3.42 2.97 7.67
CA ILE A 479 2.67 2.24 6.62
C ILE A 479 3.24 0.85 6.36
N ILE A 480 4.52 0.67 6.64
CA ILE A 480 5.25 -0.57 6.38
C ILE A 480 6.04 -0.98 7.66
N GLU A 481 6.93 -0.15 8.24
CA GLU A 481 7.69 -0.47 9.49
C GLU A 481 6.92 -0.34 10.80
N GLY A 482 5.62 -0.04 10.76
CA GLY A 482 4.75 0.19 11.93
C GLY A 482 4.92 -0.87 13.02
N LYS A 483 4.82 -2.16 12.67
CA LYS A 483 4.93 -3.27 13.64
C LYS A 483 6.23 -3.31 14.46
N PHE A 484 7.30 -2.66 14.00
CA PHE A 484 8.57 -2.55 14.72
C PHE A 484 8.69 -1.26 15.53
N VAL A 485 8.17 -0.14 15.01
CA VAL A 485 7.94 1.07 15.81
C VAL A 485 7.05 0.71 17.02
N GLU A 486 5.96 0.00 16.77
CA GLU A 486 4.95 -0.41 17.75
C GLU A 486 5.45 -1.45 18.76
N SER A 487 6.35 -2.38 18.39
CA SER A 487 6.96 -3.26 19.39
C SER A 487 8.06 -2.54 20.19
N LEU A 488 8.83 -1.62 19.59
CA LEU A 488 9.73 -0.76 20.36
C LEU A 488 8.95 0.11 21.36
N GLU A 489 7.75 0.57 21.01
CA GLU A 489 6.85 1.32 21.91
C GLU A 489 6.16 0.42 22.96
N ARG A 490 5.56 -0.70 22.55
CA ARG A 490 4.85 -1.64 23.44
C ARG A 490 5.79 -2.28 24.45
N ASP A 491 6.99 -2.66 24.01
CA ASP A 491 8.01 -3.26 24.85
C ASP A 491 8.80 -2.18 25.62
N GLN A 492 8.38 -0.91 25.52
CA GLN A 492 8.94 0.32 26.10
C GLN A 492 10.46 0.40 26.00
N VAL A 493 11.00 0.17 24.81
CA VAL A 493 12.44 0.12 24.54
C VAL A 493 13.03 1.53 24.74
N ASN A 494 13.77 1.68 25.83
CA ASN A 494 14.27 2.95 26.39
C ASN A 494 13.18 3.88 26.98
N GLY A 495 11.94 3.43 27.13
CA GLY A 495 10.85 4.18 27.76
C GLY A 495 10.41 5.43 27.00
N LYS A 496 10.59 5.47 25.68
CA LYS A 496 10.38 6.65 24.82
C LYS A 496 9.27 6.45 23.80
N TYR A 497 8.77 7.56 23.27
CA TYR A 497 7.96 7.55 22.05
C TYR A 497 8.83 7.28 20.82
N HIS A 498 8.22 6.76 19.75
CA HIS A 498 8.88 6.50 18.48
C HIS A 498 8.00 7.00 17.33
N TRP A 499 8.58 7.58 16.28
CA TRP A 499 7.84 8.28 15.23
C TRP A 499 8.49 8.14 13.87
N ALA A 500 7.66 8.21 12.84
CA ALA A 500 8.01 7.82 11.49
C ALA A 500 7.06 8.60 10.54
N VAL A 501 7.58 9.26 9.49
CA VAL A 501 6.92 10.34 8.71
C VAL A 501 7.04 10.11 7.19
N GLU A 502 6.55 11.01 6.31
CA GLU A 502 6.58 10.85 4.83
C GLU A 502 7.94 11.38 4.22
N PRO A 503 8.59 10.71 3.23
CA PRO A 503 10.04 10.80 2.89
C PRO A 503 10.61 12.15 2.36
N PHE A 504 11.81 12.56 2.81
CA PHE A 504 12.39 13.90 2.58
C PHE A 504 12.99 14.18 1.18
N ASN A 505 13.13 13.20 0.30
CA ASN A 505 13.60 13.42 -1.08
C ASN A 505 12.46 13.21 -2.09
N PRO A 506 11.50 14.14 -2.20
CA PRO A 506 10.54 14.14 -3.31
C PRO A 506 11.25 14.43 -4.63
N VAL A 507 10.85 13.75 -5.71
CA VAL A 507 11.40 13.96 -7.05
C VAL A 507 10.48 14.87 -7.84
N GLU A 508 10.70 16.18 -7.72
CA GLU A 508 10.01 17.19 -8.53
C GLU A 508 10.50 17.14 -9.99
N ARG A 509 9.61 17.51 -10.93
CA ARG A 509 9.92 17.63 -12.36
C ARG A 509 9.55 19.03 -12.81
N ASP A 510 10.55 19.83 -13.17
CA ASP A 510 10.37 21.14 -13.78
C ASP A 510 11.01 21.17 -15.19
N SER A 511 10.43 21.95 -16.10
CA SER A 511 10.74 21.91 -17.53
C SER A 511 11.65 23.06 -18.00
N ASP A 512 12.49 22.77 -19.00
CA ASP A 512 13.33 23.73 -19.74
C ASP A 512 14.36 24.53 -18.92
N CYS A 513 15.39 23.83 -18.42
CA CYS A 513 16.70 24.42 -18.17
C CYS A 513 17.72 24.02 -19.27
N LEU A 514 18.53 24.98 -19.73
CA LEU A 514 19.42 24.81 -20.89
C LEU A 514 20.72 24.04 -20.58
N ASP A 515 21.04 23.78 -19.30
CA ASP A 515 22.28 23.15 -18.83
C ASP A 515 22.02 21.92 -17.92
N ARG A 516 21.33 20.89 -18.45
CA ARG A 516 21.17 19.60 -17.73
C ARG A 516 22.51 18.84 -17.64
N HIS A 517 22.72 18.05 -16.58
CA HIS A 517 23.95 17.27 -16.37
C HIS A 517 24.26 16.28 -17.51
N ILE A 518 25.54 15.99 -17.80
CA ILE A 518 25.95 15.22 -18.99
C ILE A 518 25.32 13.83 -19.09
N CYS A 519 25.12 13.12 -17.97
CA CYS A 519 24.44 11.82 -17.98
C CYS A 519 22.96 11.94 -18.38
N LEU A 520 22.30 13.04 -18.01
CA LEU A 520 20.94 13.37 -18.44
C LEU A 520 20.94 13.73 -19.93
N GLN A 521 21.84 14.62 -20.38
CA GLN A 521 21.96 14.94 -21.82
C GLN A 521 22.29 13.72 -22.70
N TRP A 522 22.94 12.70 -22.13
CA TRP A 522 23.19 11.44 -22.82
C TRP A 522 21.95 10.53 -22.82
N LEU A 523 21.24 10.43 -21.68
CA LEU A 523 19.94 9.76 -21.56
C LEU A 523 18.89 10.36 -22.50
N ASP A 524 18.82 11.69 -22.62
CA ASP A 524 17.93 12.42 -23.53
C ASP A 524 18.20 12.10 -25.01
N LYS A 525 19.41 11.64 -25.33
CA LYS A 525 19.85 11.18 -26.66
C LYS A 525 19.74 9.66 -26.82
N GLN A 526 19.37 8.92 -25.77
CA GLN A 526 19.01 7.51 -25.85
C GLN A 526 17.47 7.38 -25.98
N PRO A 527 16.95 6.28 -26.54
CA PRO A 527 15.51 5.99 -26.46
C PRO A 527 15.05 5.89 -24.99
N ALA A 528 13.89 6.48 -24.66
CA ALA A 528 13.40 6.56 -23.28
C ALA A 528 13.31 5.18 -22.59
N ARG A 529 13.88 5.09 -21.37
CA ARG A 529 14.04 3.85 -20.58
C ARG A 529 14.80 2.69 -21.28
N SER A 530 15.49 2.92 -22.40
CA SER A 530 16.37 1.90 -23.00
C SER A 530 17.72 1.74 -22.29
N VAL A 531 17.91 2.44 -21.18
CA VAL A 531 19.14 2.52 -20.40
C VAL A 531 18.88 1.97 -19.00
N LEU A 532 19.49 0.83 -18.68
CA LEU A 532 19.57 0.32 -17.31
C LEU A 532 20.45 1.25 -16.45
N TYR A 533 19.97 1.73 -15.31
CA TYR A 533 20.81 2.49 -14.36
C TYR A 533 21.37 1.56 -13.29
N VAL A 534 22.69 1.59 -13.05
CA VAL A 534 23.36 0.77 -12.04
C VAL A 534 24.16 1.66 -11.10
N SER A 535 23.95 1.48 -9.80
CA SER A 535 24.56 2.28 -8.73
C SER A 535 24.36 1.53 -7.41
N PHE A 536 25.41 1.35 -6.62
CA PHE A 536 25.39 0.57 -5.36
C PHE A 536 25.47 1.44 -4.10
N GLY A 537 25.07 2.71 -4.20
CA GLY A 537 25.16 3.67 -3.10
C GLY A 537 26.59 4.21 -2.92
N THR A 538 26.89 4.77 -1.74
CA THR A 538 28.18 5.44 -1.47
C THR A 538 29.14 4.63 -0.61
N THR A 539 28.71 3.48 -0.05
CA THR A 539 29.43 2.78 1.04
C THR A 539 29.73 1.31 0.79
N THR A 540 29.44 0.77 -0.39
CA THR A 540 29.71 -0.63 -0.77
C THR A 540 31.02 -0.78 -1.57
N THR A 541 31.63 -1.97 -1.53
CA THR A 541 32.82 -2.37 -2.31
C THR A 541 32.68 -3.82 -2.81
N PHE A 542 33.19 -4.15 -3.99
CA PHE A 542 33.11 -5.43 -4.71
C PHE A 542 34.47 -5.82 -5.29
N THR A 543 34.89 -7.09 -5.22
CA THR A 543 36.23 -7.49 -5.71
C THR A 543 36.40 -7.22 -7.21
N SER A 544 37.66 -7.09 -7.67
CA SER A 544 37.97 -6.88 -9.09
C SER A 544 37.35 -7.94 -9.99
N ASP A 545 37.26 -9.19 -9.53
CA ASP A 545 36.65 -10.31 -10.26
C ASP A 545 35.12 -10.19 -10.31
N GLN A 546 34.49 -9.74 -9.21
CA GLN A 546 33.05 -9.41 -9.20
C GLN A 546 32.76 -8.28 -10.19
N ILE A 547 33.55 -7.21 -10.16
CA ILE A 547 33.49 -6.10 -11.12
C ILE A 547 33.70 -6.58 -12.56
N ALA A 548 34.63 -7.50 -12.80
CA ALA A 548 34.95 -8.02 -14.12
C ALA A 548 33.81 -8.88 -14.71
N GLU A 549 33.24 -9.82 -13.96
CA GLU A 549 32.10 -10.62 -14.46
C GLU A 549 30.81 -9.79 -14.55
N LEU A 550 30.63 -8.79 -13.68
CA LEU A 550 29.57 -7.80 -13.85
C LEU A 550 29.80 -7.02 -15.16
N ALA A 551 31.04 -6.61 -15.46
CA ALA A 551 31.43 -5.84 -16.65
C ALA A 551 31.36 -6.66 -17.97
N LEU A 552 31.61 -7.95 -17.90
CA LEU A 552 31.35 -8.89 -18.99
C LEU A 552 29.83 -9.15 -19.13
N GLY A 553 29.09 -9.03 -18.02
CA GLY A 553 27.64 -9.18 -17.95
C GLY A 553 26.88 -8.25 -18.90
N LEU A 554 27.02 -6.91 -18.76
CA LEU A 554 26.32 -6.02 -19.70
C LEU A 554 27.03 -5.85 -21.05
N GLU A 555 28.34 -6.08 -21.18
CA GLU A 555 28.97 -6.12 -22.52
C GLU A 555 28.34 -7.24 -23.36
N ARG A 556 28.16 -8.43 -22.79
CA ARG A 556 27.45 -9.55 -23.42
C ARG A 556 25.94 -9.29 -23.58
N SER A 557 25.31 -8.49 -22.72
CA SER A 557 23.89 -8.12 -22.84
C SER A 557 23.56 -7.27 -24.08
N LYS A 558 24.54 -6.51 -24.57
CA LYS A 558 24.42 -5.52 -25.67
C LYS A 558 23.38 -4.42 -25.43
N GLN A 559 22.90 -4.26 -24.19
CA GLN A 559 21.98 -3.18 -23.82
C GLN A 559 22.71 -1.86 -23.61
N ARG A 560 21.98 -0.75 -23.73
CA ARG A 560 22.44 0.54 -23.22
C ARG A 560 22.21 0.54 -21.71
N PHE A 561 23.11 1.15 -20.98
CA PHE A 561 23.05 1.28 -19.52
C PHE A 561 23.91 2.48 -19.11
N LEU A 562 23.72 2.94 -17.88
CA LEU A 562 24.43 4.03 -17.25
C LEU A 562 24.86 3.52 -15.87
N TRP A 563 26.07 3.00 -15.79
CA TRP A 563 26.64 2.50 -14.54
C TRP A 563 27.48 3.58 -13.87
N VAL A 564 27.11 3.92 -12.63
CA VAL A 564 27.94 4.68 -11.71
C VAL A 564 28.86 3.68 -11.00
N LEU A 565 29.91 3.23 -11.70
CA LEU A 565 31.07 2.60 -11.05
C LEU A 565 31.88 3.70 -10.37
N ARG A 566 32.09 3.59 -9.06
CA ARG A 566 33.00 4.45 -8.31
C ARG A 566 34.30 3.67 -8.06
N ASP A 567 35.42 4.36 -7.86
CA ASP A 567 36.65 3.65 -7.46
C ASP A 567 36.51 2.97 -6.09
N ALA A 568 35.73 3.55 -5.17
CA ALA A 568 35.38 2.92 -3.90
C ALA A 568 34.48 1.67 -4.05
N ASP A 569 33.82 1.44 -5.20
CA ASP A 569 33.16 0.15 -5.44
C ASP A 569 34.19 -0.98 -5.67
N LYS A 570 35.50 -0.71 -5.77
CA LYS A 570 36.56 -1.72 -5.93
C LYS A 570 37.08 -2.21 -4.57
N GLY A 571 36.64 -3.41 -4.18
CA GLY A 571 37.09 -4.16 -3.02
C GLY A 571 38.53 -4.71 -3.12
N ASP A 572 39.43 -4.04 -3.83
CA ASP A 572 40.87 -4.33 -3.81
C ASP A 572 41.56 -3.85 -2.50
N GLY A 573 40.77 -3.26 -1.59
CA GLY A 573 41.20 -2.78 -0.28
C GLY A 573 41.45 -1.28 -0.22
N SER A 574 41.27 -0.56 -1.33
CA SER A 574 41.25 0.91 -1.33
C SER A 574 39.89 1.44 -0.84
N VAL A 575 39.85 1.93 0.41
CA VAL A 575 38.65 2.48 1.10
C VAL A 575 37.55 1.41 1.33
N GLY A 576 37.54 0.57 2.37
CA GLY A 576 38.08 0.68 3.75
C GLY A 576 36.90 0.43 4.71
N VAL A 577 36.92 -0.51 5.66
CA VAL A 577 37.96 -0.83 6.66
C VAL A 577 38.35 -2.32 6.66
N LYS A 578 39.63 -2.62 6.90
CA LYS A 578 40.12 -3.95 7.32
C LYS A 578 40.69 -3.88 8.73
N ALA A 579 40.27 -4.78 9.60
CA ALA A 579 40.96 -5.12 10.86
C ALA A 579 41.82 -6.38 10.66
N ALA A 580 42.80 -6.61 11.56
CA ALA A 580 43.84 -7.65 11.39
C ALA A 580 43.29 -9.10 11.44
N GLY A 581 43.92 -10.09 10.79
CA GLY A 581 45.13 -10.05 9.96
C GLY A 581 45.63 -11.44 9.53
N HIS A 582 46.88 -11.51 9.04
CA HIS A 582 47.54 -12.64 8.34
C HIS A 582 47.22 -12.76 6.83
N SER A 583 48.06 -13.52 6.11
CA SER A 583 48.50 -13.23 4.73
C SER A 583 49.17 -14.49 4.11
N PRO A 584 49.65 -14.49 2.84
CA PRO A 584 48.92 -14.34 1.59
C PRO A 584 49.20 -15.49 0.58
N VAL A 585 48.46 -15.53 -0.54
CA VAL A 585 48.95 -16.12 -1.81
C VAL A 585 48.52 -15.24 -3.00
N GLN A 586 49.44 -15.00 -3.93
CA GLN A 586 49.23 -14.38 -5.26
C GLN A 586 49.86 -15.32 -6.34
N PRO A 587 49.92 -14.95 -7.62
CA PRO A 587 48.80 -14.87 -8.56
C PRO A 587 49.10 -15.68 -9.84
N LEU A 588 48.16 -15.71 -10.81
CA LEU A 588 48.53 -15.83 -12.23
C LEU A 588 47.67 -14.89 -13.08
N PHE A 589 48.34 -14.17 -13.99
CA PHE A 589 47.72 -13.28 -14.97
C PHE A 589 47.51 -14.03 -16.30
N ASP A 590 46.52 -13.60 -17.08
CA ASP A 590 46.79 -13.23 -18.47
C ASP A 590 45.90 -12.04 -18.90
N ASN A 591 46.30 -11.30 -19.92
CA ASN A 591 45.64 -10.07 -20.39
C ASN A 591 45.10 -10.23 -21.81
N SER A 592 43.82 -9.86 -22.04
CA SER A 592 43.44 -9.21 -23.31
C SER A 592 42.06 -8.54 -23.27
N ASN A 593 42.05 -7.20 -23.41
CA ASN A 593 41.05 -6.32 -24.02
C ASN A 593 39.57 -6.78 -24.07
N GLN A 594 38.69 -6.18 -23.27
CA GLN A 594 37.43 -5.51 -23.73
C GLN A 594 36.75 -4.69 -22.60
N THR A 595 35.51 -4.22 -22.75
CA THR A 595 35.15 -2.82 -22.40
C THR A 595 33.93 -2.63 -21.47
N LEU A 596 34.21 -2.37 -20.17
CA LEU A 596 33.41 -1.55 -19.22
C LEU A 596 31.87 -1.46 -19.42
N HIS A 597 31.08 -2.49 -19.09
CA HIS A 597 29.60 -2.42 -19.07
C HIS A 597 28.98 -3.31 -17.94
N SER A 598 28.37 -2.81 -16.84
CA SER A 598 27.91 -3.69 -15.73
C SER A 598 26.53 -3.51 -15.05
N THR A 599 26.06 -4.62 -14.48
CA THR A 599 24.73 -5.08 -14.02
C THR A 599 24.37 -4.84 -12.54
N CYS A 600 23.12 -5.15 -12.15
CA CYS A 600 22.66 -5.40 -10.77
C CYS A 600 21.78 -6.68 -10.72
N ARG A 601 21.52 -7.29 -9.55
CA ARG A 601 20.81 -8.59 -9.40
C ARG A 601 19.73 -8.55 -8.29
N SER A 602 18.63 -9.30 -8.46
CA SER A 602 17.51 -9.37 -7.50
C SER A 602 17.09 -10.80 -7.13
N VAL A 603 16.71 -11.04 -5.87
CA VAL A 603 16.26 -12.36 -5.36
C VAL A 603 14.76 -12.58 -5.59
N GLY A 604 14.39 -13.83 -5.93
CA GLY A 604 13.00 -14.32 -6.05
C GLY A 604 12.56 -14.64 -7.48
N LEU A 605 13.23 -14.08 -8.49
CA LEU A 605 13.12 -14.50 -9.88
C LEU A 605 14.34 -15.38 -10.26
N PRO A 606 14.21 -16.28 -11.26
CA PRO A 606 15.37 -16.98 -11.80
C PRO A 606 16.43 -16.00 -12.30
N GLU A 607 17.72 -16.26 -12.02
CA GLU A 607 18.82 -15.40 -12.44
C GLU A 607 18.76 -15.11 -13.96
N GLY A 608 18.81 -13.84 -14.35
CA GLY A 608 18.74 -13.42 -15.76
C GLY A 608 17.35 -13.47 -16.41
N PHE A 609 16.27 -13.67 -15.63
CA PHE A 609 14.90 -13.81 -16.18
C PHE A 609 14.44 -12.56 -16.93
N GLU A 610 14.55 -11.36 -16.33
CA GLU A 610 14.06 -10.12 -16.94
C GLU A 610 14.78 -9.82 -18.27
N GLU A 611 16.06 -10.16 -18.36
CA GLU A 611 16.88 -10.08 -19.57
C GLU A 611 16.46 -11.13 -20.62
N ARG A 612 16.14 -12.37 -20.23
CA ARG A 612 15.65 -13.41 -21.16
C ARG A 612 14.22 -13.16 -21.65
N VAL A 613 13.43 -12.36 -20.94
CA VAL A 613 12.09 -11.92 -21.40
C VAL A 613 12.09 -10.51 -21.99
N ALA A 614 13.20 -9.78 -21.99
CA ALA A 614 13.26 -8.40 -22.47
C ALA A 614 12.62 -8.23 -23.86
N GLY A 615 11.70 -7.27 -23.98
CA GLY A 615 10.95 -6.99 -25.21
C GLY A 615 9.71 -7.87 -25.46
N ARG A 616 9.51 -8.96 -24.70
CA ARG A 616 8.27 -9.77 -24.68
C ARG A 616 7.56 -9.77 -23.32
N GLY A 617 8.32 -9.83 -22.23
CA GLY A 617 7.83 -9.62 -20.87
C GLY A 617 8.14 -8.21 -20.36
N LEU A 618 7.29 -7.71 -19.47
CA LEU A 618 7.57 -6.59 -18.58
C LEU A 618 7.21 -7.00 -17.15
N VAL A 619 8.16 -6.89 -16.22
CA VAL A 619 7.89 -7.02 -14.78
C VAL A 619 7.75 -5.61 -14.20
N VAL A 620 6.74 -5.42 -13.35
CA VAL A 620 6.41 -4.15 -12.71
C VAL A 620 6.40 -4.37 -11.20
N ARG A 621 7.07 -3.50 -10.46
CA ARG A 621 7.14 -3.57 -8.99
C ARG A 621 6.02 -2.74 -8.36
N GLU A 622 5.54 -3.22 -7.22
CA GLU A 622 4.56 -2.58 -6.33
C GLU A 622 3.13 -2.36 -6.91
N TRP A 623 2.98 -1.60 -8.01
CA TRP A 623 1.68 -1.17 -8.52
C TRP A 623 1.65 -0.99 -10.04
N ALA A 624 0.46 -1.16 -10.63
CA ALA A 624 0.17 -0.82 -12.02
C ALA A 624 -1.30 -0.41 -12.21
N PRO A 625 -1.63 0.43 -13.21
CA PRO A 625 -3.00 0.84 -13.49
C PRO A 625 -3.79 -0.31 -14.16
N GLN A 626 -4.39 -1.18 -13.34
CA GLN A 626 -5.05 -2.40 -13.80
C GLN A 626 -6.18 -2.14 -14.81
N ILE A 627 -7.00 -1.11 -14.58
CA ILE A 627 -8.15 -0.75 -15.44
C ILE A 627 -7.64 -0.40 -16.86
N ASP A 628 -6.66 0.51 -16.95
CA ASP A 628 -6.05 0.95 -18.21
C ASP A 628 -5.33 -0.20 -18.95
N ILE A 629 -4.71 -1.12 -18.20
CA ILE A 629 -4.02 -2.30 -18.75
C ILE A 629 -5.03 -3.31 -19.31
N LEU A 630 -6.12 -3.59 -18.60
CA LEU A 630 -7.18 -4.46 -19.08
C LEU A 630 -7.93 -3.85 -20.27
N GLY A 631 -8.12 -2.53 -20.27
CA GLY A 631 -8.65 -1.79 -21.42
C GLY A 631 -7.74 -1.76 -22.65
N HIS A 632 -6.43 -2.00 -22.50
CA HIS A 632 -5.50 -1.83 -23.60
C HIS A 632 -5.76 -2.82 -24.74
N LEU A 633 -5.82 -2.32 -25.99
CA LEU A 633 -6.04 -3.14 -27.19
C LEU A 633 -5.05 -4.31 -27.35
N SER A 634 -3.87 -4.18 -26.73
CA SER A 634 -2.78 -5.16 -26.74
C SER A 634 -2.98 -6.32 -25.76
N THR A 635 -3.85 -6.15 -24.75
CA THR A 635 -4.12 -7.16 -23.73
C THR A 635 -5.07 -8.23 -24.27
N GLY A 636 -4.63 -9.48 -24.26
CA GLY A 636 -5.37 -10.64 -24.78
C GLY A 636 -5.90 -11.60 -23.70
N GLY A 637 -5.29 -11.59 -22.51
CA GLY A 637 -5.71 -12.41 -21.39
C GLY A 637 -5.18 -11.89 -20.05
N PHE A 638 -5.72 -12.40 -18.94
CA PHE A 638 -5.39 -11.97 -17.58
C PHE A 638 -5.27 -13.17 -16.63
N VAL A 639 -4.09 -13.43 -16.06
CA VAL A 639 -3.92 -14.35 -14.92
C VAL A 639 -4.34 -13.63 -13.65
N SER A 640 -5.35 -14.16 -12.95
CA SER A 640 -5.99 -13.50 -11.82
C SER A 640 -6.29 -14.44 -10.66
N HIS A 641 -6.19 -13.90 -9.45
CA HIS A 641 -6.64 -14.53 -8.21
C HIS A 641 -8.17 -14.70 -8.11
N CYS A 642 -8.94 -14.20 -9.08
CA CYS A 642 -10.40 -14.32 -9.19
C CYS A 642 -11.24 -13.57 -8.12
N GLY A 643 -10.66 -12.60 -7.42
CA GLY A 643 -11.44 -11.69 -6.56
C GLY A 643 -12.37 -10.81 -7.39
N TRP A 644 -13.60 -10.58 -6.91
CA TRP A 644 -14.71 -10.13 -7.75
C TRP A 644 -14.42 -8.86 -8.56
N ASN A 645 -13.88 -7.80 -7.96
CA ASN A 645 -13.54 -6.55 -8.67
C ASN A 645 -12.64 -6.82 -9.91
N SER A 646 -11.62 -7.67 -9.77
CA SER A 646 -10.72 -8.03 -10.88
C SER A 646 -11.41 -8.88 -11.95
N CYS A 647 -12.35 -9.74 -11.57
CA CYS A 647 -13.20 -10.46 -12.53
C CYS A 647 -14.10 -9.50 -13.31
N MET A 648 -14.67 -8.50 -12.64
CA MET A 648 -15.54 -7.51 -13.29
C MET A 648 -14.74 -6.63 -14.25
N GLU A 649 -13.61 -6.07 -13.84
CA GLU A 649 -12.71 -5.29 -14.71
C GLU A 649 -12.28 -6.08 -15.96
N ALA A 650 -12.03 -7.38 -15.83
CA ALA A 650 -11.69 -8.24 -16.96
C ALA A 650 -12.89 -8.44 -17.92
N MET A 651 -14.06 -8.79 -17.37
CA MET A 651 -15.28 -9.02 -18.17
C MET A 651 -15.81 -7.74 -18.83
N THR A 652 -15.67 -6.57 -18.18
CA THR A 652 -16.10 -5.27 -18.74
C THR A 652 -15.16 -4.77 -19.83
N ALA A 653 -13.85 -5.01 -19.72
CA ALA A 653 -12.91 -4.81 -20.82
C ALA A 653 -13.22 -5.78 -21.98
N GLY A 654 -13.52 -7.03 -21.64
CA GLY A 654 -13.68 -8.14 -22.59
C GLY A 654 -12.43 -9.01 -22.71
N VAL A 655 -11.63 -9.08 -21.65
CA VAL A 655 -10.38 -9.85 -21.54
C VAL A 655 -10.67 -11.20 -20.91
N ALA A 656 -10.17 -12.29 -21.52
CA ALA A 656 -10.34 -13.64 -20.98
C ALA A 656 -9.40 -13.91 -19.79
N VAL A 657 -9.86 -14.70 -18.82
CA VAL A 657 -9.13 -14.93 -17.56
C VAL A 657 -8.47 -16.30 -17.51
N ALA A 658 -7.25 -16.38 -16.96
CA ALA A 658 -6.65 -17.62 -16.48
C ALA A 658 -6.85 -17.66 -14.95
N THR A 659 -7.71 -18.55 -14.47
CA THR A 659 -8.21 -18.50 -13.09
C THR A 659 -7.32 -19.26 -12.12
N TRP A 660 -6.83 -18.57 -11.08
CA TRP A 660 -5.98 -19.11 -10.03
C TRP A 660 -6.56 -18.73 -8.64
N PRO A 661 -7.64 -19.38 -8.17
CA PRO A 661 -8.25 -19.06 -6.88
C PRO A 661 -7.32 -19.40 -5.69
N ILE A 662 -7.47 -18.64 -4.60
CA ILE A 662 -6.57 -18.67 -3.43
C ILE A 662 -7.35 -18.71 -2.10
N HIS A 663 -8.42 -17.92 -1.95
CA HIS A 663 -9.26 -17.91 -0.74
C HIS A 663 -10.68 -17.33 -0.97
N THR A 664 -11.54 -17.38 0.05
CA THR A 664 -12.88 -16.77 0.13
C THR A 664 -13.82 -17.16 -1.03
N ASP A 665 -14.25 -16.21 -1.87
CA ASP A 665 -15.21 -16.35 -2.97
C ASP A 665 -14.56 -16.76 -4.30
N GLN A 666 -13.24 -16.64 -4.38
CA GLN A 666 -12.45 -16.81 -5.60
C GLN A 666 -12.68 -18.16 -6.30
N PRO A 667 -12.84 -19.32 -5.61
CA PRO A 667 -13.16 -20.59 -6.27
C PRO A 667 -14.52 -20.56 -6.98
N TYR A 668 -15.54 -19.96 -6.35
CA TYR A 668 -16.87 -19.80 -6.94
C TYR A 668 -16.78 -18.90 -8.19
N ASN A 669 -16.04 -17.80 -8.11
CA ASN A 669 -15.82 -16.92 -9.26
C ASN A 669 -15.05 -17.63 -10.39
N ALA A 670 -14.07 -18.48 -10.08
CA ALA A 670 -13.34 -19.27 -11.07
C ALA A 670 -14.26 -20.23 -11.84
N ILE A 671 -15.19 -20.91 -11.15
CA ILE A 671 -16.21 -21.78 -11.78
C ILE A 671 -17.25 -20.96 -12.57
N LEU A 672 -17.65 -19.79 -12.06
CA LEU A 672 -18.54 -18.87 -12.80
C LEU A 672 -17.91 -18.46 -14.14
N LEU A 673 -16.67 -17.99 -14.13
CA LEU A 673 -15.99 -17.49 -15.33
C LEU A 673 -15.66 -18.62 -16.33
N SER A 674 -15.21 -19.78 -15.85
CA SER A 674 -14.80 -20.90 -16.72
C SER A 674 -15.97 -21.79 -17.16
N ASN A 675 -16.74 -22.33 -16.21
CA ASN A 675 -17.73 -23.38 -16.45
C ASN A 675 -19.16 -22.85 -16.73
N VAL A 676 -19.46 -21.59 -16.37
CA VAL A 676 -20.80 -21.00 -16.57
C VAL A 676 -20.82 -19.93 -17.67
N LEU A 677 -19.80 -19.08 -17.75
CA LEU A 677 -19.73 -17.97 -18.71
C LEU A 677 -18.88 -18.28 -19.95
N GLY A 678 -17.93 -19.21 -19.86
CA GLY A 678 -17.02 -19.56 -20.95
C GLY A 678 -15.99 -18.48 -21.28
N VAL A 679 -15.67 -17.60 -20.32
CA VAL A 679 -14.74 -16.45 -20.49
C VAL A 679 -13.38 -16.70 -19.83
N ALA A 680 -13.13 -17.91 -19.33
CA ALA A 680 -11.87 -18.27 -18.68
C ALA A 680 -11.39 -19.69 -18.96
N VAL A 681 -10.09 -19.91 -18.70
CA VAL A 681 -9.49 -21.23 -18.55
C VAL A 681 -8.98 -21.42 -17.12
N VAL A 682 -9.13 -22.62 -16.56
CA VAL A 682 -8.57 -22.95 -15.25
C VAL A 682 -7.05 -23.02 -15.34
N MET A 683 -6.36 -22.30 -14.45
CA MET A 683 -4.91 -22.30 -14.31
C MET A 683 -4.43 -23.10 -13.10
N ARG A 684 -5.14 -22.98 -11.98
CA ARG A 684 -5.08 -23.89 -10.82
C ARG A 684 -6.50 -24.22 -10.39
N ASP A 685 -6.79 -25.48 -10.09
CA ASP A 685 -8.07 -25.88 -9.50
C ASP A 685 -8.05 -25.65 -7.97
N TRP A 686 -9.22 -25.60 -7.33
CA TRP A 686 -9.30 -25.51 -5.87
C TRP A 686 -8.86 -26.80 -5.19
N GLU A 687 -9.09 -27.96 -5.83
CA GLU A 687 -8.62 -29.26 -5.33
C GLU A 687 -7.08 -29.33 -5.24
N HIS A 688 -6.37 -28.59 -6.09
CA HIS A 688 -4.91 -28.52 -6.16
C HIS A 688 -4.33 -27.22 -5.54
N ARG A 689 -5.07 -26.54 -4.66
CA ARG A 689 -4.68 -25.23 -4.07
C ARG A 689 -3.40 -25.26 -3.23
N ASP A 690 -3.08 -26.41 -2.65
CA ASP A 690 -1.95 -26.62 -1.74
C ASP A 690 -0.75 -27.27 -2.46
N GLU A 691 -0.86 -27.50 -3.77
CA GLU A 691 0.21 -28.00 -4.64
C GLU A 691 0.97 -26.85 -5.33
N LEU A 692 2.27 -27.08 -5.59
CA LEU A 692 3.11 -26.19 -6.39
C LEU A 692 2.72 -26.28 -7.87
N LEU A 693 2.16 -25.19 -8.43
CA LEU A 693 1.82 -25.13 -9.84
C LEU A 693 3.09 -24.96 -10.69
N THR A 694 3.55 -26.05 -11.28
CA THR A 694 4.81 -26.09 -12.06
C THR A 694 4.77 -25.23 -13.32
N SER A 695 5.95 -24.79 -13.75
CA SER A 695 6.21 -24.07 -15.00
C SER A 695 5.71 -24.80 -16.24
N VAL A 696 5.64 -26.14 -16.22
CA VAL A 696 5.04 -26.94 -17.32
C VAL A 696 3.54 -26.69 -17.41
N MET A 697 2.84 -26.61 -16.27
CA MET A 697 1.40 -26.34 -16.21
C MET A 697 1.11 -24.87 -16.51
N VAL A 698 1.91 -23.95 -15.99
CA VAL A 698 1.87 -22.51 -16.34
C VAL A 698 2.06 -22.32 -17.85
N GLU A 699 3.10 -22.91 -18.45
CA GLU A 699 3.35 -22.86 -19.90
C GLU A 699 2.13 -23.39 -20.69
N LYS A 700 1.62 -24.57 -20.30
CA LYS A 700 0.49 -25.23 -20.96
C LYS A 700 -0.79 -24.39 -20.90
N VAL A 701 -1.09 -23.76 -19.77
CA VAL A 701 -2.30 -22.93 -19.61
C VAL A 701 -2.16 -21.59 -20.33
N VAL A 702 -1.01 -20.93 -20.22
CA VAL A 702 -0.75 -19.67 -20.95
C VAL A 702 -0.85 -19.89 -22.45
N ARG A 703 -0.19 -20.94 -22.99
CA ARG A 703 -0.29 -21.28 -24.42
C ARG A 703 -1.70 -21.74 -24.81
N LYS A 704 -2.46 -22.44 -23.94
CA LYS A 704 -3.88 -22.73 -24.17
C LYS A 704 -4.69 -21.44 -24.35
N LEU A 705 -4.53 -20.46 -23.46
CA LEU A 705 -5.27 -19.19 -23.51
C LEU A 705 -4.83 -18.29 -24.68
N MET A 706 -3.54 -18.29 -25.02
CA MET A 706 -2.97 -17.35 -26.00
C MET A 706 -2.89 -17.91 -27.43
N ASP A 707 -2.50 -19.17 -27.62
CA ASP A 707 -2.06 -19.73 -28.92
C ASP A 707 -3.00 -20.78 -29.54
N THR A 708 -4.12 -21.13 -28.90
CA THR A 708 -5.01 -22.20 -29.39
C THR A 708 -6.39 -21.70 -29.79
N GLU A 709 -7.07 -22.44 -30.66
CA GLU A 709 -8.47 -22.21 -31.05
C GLU A 709 -9.41 -22.18 -29.83
N VAL A 710 -9.11 -22.98 -28.80
CA VAL A 710 -9.83 -22.97 -27.51
C VAL A 710 -9.63 -21.63 -26.79
N GLY A 711 -8.41 -21.11 -26.78
CA GLY A 711 -8.09 -19.79 -26.22
C GLY A 711 -8.78 -18.66 -26.98
N GLU A 712 -8.74 -18.68 -28.32
CA GLU A 712 -9.44 -17.69 -29.16
C GLU A 712 -10.96 -17.73 -28.98
N ALA A 713 -11.56 -18.92 -28.85
CA ALA A 713 -12.99 -19.04 -28.56
C ALA A 713 -13.37 -18.40 -27.21
N VAL A 714 -12.55 -18.62 -26.18
CA VAL A 714 -12.73 -18.02 -24.84
C VAL A 714 -12.51 -16.49 -24.87
N ARG A 715 -11.48 -15.99 -25.57
CA ARG A 715 -11.28 -14.54 -25.82
C ARG A 715 -12.43 -13.91 -26.56
N LYS A 716 -12.95 -14.58 -27.59
CA LYS A 716 -14.10 -14.11 -28.38
C LYS A 716 -15.35 -14.02 -27.49
N ARG A 717 -15.63 -15.03 -26.64
CA ARG A 717 -16.76 -14.97 -25.71
C ARG A 717 -16.59 -13.88 -24.64
N ALA A 718 -15.38 -13.63 -24.14
CA ALA A 718 -15.10 -12.52 -23.22
C ALA A 718 -15.36 -11.16 -23.89
N ALA A 719 -14.87 -10.95 -25.12
CA ALA A 719 -15.09 -9.72 -25.89
C ALA A 719 -16.57 -9.50 -26.24
N GLU A 720 -17.32 -10.57 -26.53
CA GLU A 720 -18.78 -10.55 -26.71
C GLU A 720 -19.50 -10.15 -25.41
N LEU A 721 -19.19 -10.80 -24.28
CA LEU A 721 -19.82 -10.51 -22.98
C LEU A 721 -19.57 -9.07 -22.53
N GLY A 722 -18.34 -8.55 -22.68
CA GLY A 722 -18.03 -7.15 -22.40
C GLY A 722 -18.78 -6.17 -23.34
N GLY A 723 -18.99 -6.57 -24.60
CA GLY A 723 -19.81 -5.83 -25.56
C GLY A 723 -21.31 -5.87 -25.27
N GLU A 724 -21.82 -6.99 -24.75
CA GLU A 724 -23.19 -7.16 -24.24
C GLU A 724 -23.40 -6.26 -23.00
N TRP A 725 -22.46 -6.29 -22.04
CA TRP A 725 -22.53 -5.47 -20.83
C TRP A 725 -22.47 -3.97 -21.12
N ARG A 726 -21.53 -3.48 -21.96
CA ARG A 726 -21.42 -2.04 -22.28
C ARG A 726 -22.73 -1.49 -22.91
N LYS A 727 -23.47 -2.33 -23.65
CA LYS A 727 -24.82 -1.98 -24.14
C LYS A 727 -25.88 -1.98 -23.02
N SER A 728 -25.76 -2.84 -22.02
CA SER A 728 -26.69 -2.90 -20.88
C SER A 728 -26.61 -1.69 -19.92
N MET A 729 -25.53 -0.92 -19.98
CA MET A 729 -25.34 0.33 -19.23
C MET A 729 -25.91 1.57 -19.94
N ALA A 730 -26.23 1.48 -21.24
CA ALA A 730 -26.73 2.62 -22.01
C ALA A 730 -28.20 2.95 -21.66
N ASP A 731 -28.73 4.04 -22.21
CA ASP A 731 -30.15 4.40 -22.08
C ASP A 731 -31.07 3.29 -22.61
N GLY A 732 -32.00 2.83 -21.77
CA GLY A 732 -32.84 1.65 -22.05
C GLY A 732 -32.12 0.29 -21.93
N GLY A 733 -30.88 0.27 -21.46
CA GLY A 733 -30.10 -0.96 -21.23
C GLY A 733 -30.52 -1.72 -19.96
N VAL A 734 -30.46 -3.05 -20.01
CA VAL A 734 -31.01 -3.95 -18.97
C VAL A 734 -30.35 -3.84 -17.58
N THR A 735 -29.20 -3.17 -17.42
CA THR A 735 -28.62 -2.83 -16.11
C THR A 735 -28.95 -1.40 -15.70
N HIS A 736 -29.00 -0.46 -16.65
CA HIS A 736 -29.52 0.89 -16.39
C HIS A 736 -31.00 0.85 -15.96
N GLU A 737 -31.81 -0.10 -16.45
CA GLU A 737 -33.16 -0.38 -15.93
C GLU A 737 -33.17 -0.81 -14.45
N ASP A 738 -32.25 -1.69 -14.03
CA ASP A 738 -32.13 -2.10 -12.62
C ASP A 738 -31.67 -0.92 -11.74
N LEU A 739 -30.84 -0.01 -12.28
CA LEU A 739 -30.41 1.21 -11.58
C LEU A 739 -31.58 2.20 -11.44
N ASN A 740 -32.32 2.45 -12.51
CA ASN A 740 -33.54 3.25 -12.48
C ASN A 740 -34.60 2.65 -11.55
N SER A 741 -34.68 1.32 -11.44
CA SER A 741 -35.54 0.62 -10.48
C SER A 741 -35.12 0.86 -9.03
N LEU A 742 -33.82 0.79 -8.73
CA LEU A 742 -33.26 1.10 -7.41
C LEU A 742 -33.51 2.57 -7.02
N ILE A 743 -33.18 3.51 -7.90
CA ILE A 743 -33.43 4.95 -7.72
C ILE A 743 -34.93 5.24 -7.51
N SER A 744 -35.79 4.62 -8.34
CA SER A 744 -37.25 4.73 -8.21
C SER A 744 -37.82 4.09 -6.94
N TYR A 745 -37.06 3.23 -6.26
CA TYR A 745 -37.42 2.74 -4.93
C TYR A 745 -36.92 3.70 -3.85
N ILE A 746 -35.68 4.15 -3.94
CA ILE A 746 -35.07 5.12 -3.00
C ILE A 746 -35.95 6.38 -2.88
N HIS A 747 -36.48 6.92 -4.00
CA HIS A 747 -37.32 8.12 -4.00
C HIS A 747 -38.71 8.01 -3.34
N LYS A 748 -39.25 6.79 -3.15
CA LYS A 748 -40.59 6.60 -2.55
C LYS A 748 -40.58 6.88 -1.04
#